data_AF-A0A175W230-F1
#
_entry.id   AF-A0A175W230-F1
#
_cell.length_a   1.000
_cell.length_b   1.000
_cell.length_c   1.000
_cell.angle_alpha   90.00
_cell.angle_beta   90.00
_cell.angle_gamma   90.00
#
_symmetry.space_group_name_H-M   'P 1'
#
loop_
_entity.id
_entity.type
_entity.pdbx_description
1 polymer ?
#
loop_
_entity_poly.entity_id
_entity_poly.type
_entity_poly.pdbx_seq_one_letter_code
_entity_poly.pdbx_strand_id
1 'polypeptide(L)'
;MVRWGFILACFANAASALPAASIRRQVSQLRSNYDFIIAGGGTSGLTVADRLTEAFPNRTVLVIEYGEIEYAPGVFDPPSTSLSGFGNSAGYFLFQSPPVPDVKNRTALVLAGKAVGGSSTVNGMFFDRGSQTDHDAWSALGSPQVDAAKDKWNWASIYPYFKKSVTFTAPSSAVVEEHGYTWDDVAYGGSTPIYSSFPPFLWGDHRALREIWSDLDIPAVQECADGDKNGMCWIPYSAHPVTFRRSHAGLGHYAAVNTTRSNYDLLVKHQVTRVIYSDGNTESGPPIVEVRSLDDDRLFNVTATAEVILSAGAIHTPTILQRSGIGPASFLNSADIPVVLDLPGVGSNFQDHSGAGISWNWTTPGNFSPQPSDMEDPAFAAAALAEFNETPARGPYTIAGSSTAIFLPLANITDDYQSIADSIRAMVADGSAASYLPADYRAEPAMIQGYEKQLSVLADLSEKSDAPSMETPFATGTSIHAISLHPLSRGTVRLNTGRPLSQPIIDYRTGSNPVDFDIYLAHIKFLRRLFNTTTMQRFGAVEVTPGARAQSDAALVDYIKDDLTFSFMHPCCTTAMMPEDDGGVVGTDLKVHGAAGLRIVDMGVLPILPSAHLSATAYAVGEKAADIIIGEWSMSTASA
;
A
#
# COMPACT_ATOMS: atom_id res chain seq x y z
N MET A 1 -79.47 -30.50 7.30
CA MET A 1 -79.84 -30.15 8.69
C MET A 1 -78.71 -29.31 9.28
N VAL A 2 -79.04 -28.14 9.86
CA VAL A 2 -78.21 -27.23 10.70
C VAL A 2 -76.94 -26.67 10.00
N ARG A 3 -76.81 -25.44 9.46
CA ARG A 3 -77.28 -24.06 9.72
C ARG A 3 -76.47 -23.28 10.80
N TRP A 4 -75.76 -22.24 10.31
CA TRP A 4 -75.29 -20.98 10.95
C TRP A 4 -73.90 -20.86 11.59
N GLY A 5 -73.19 -19.77 11.22
CA GLY A 5 -72.21 -19.10 12.07
C GLY A 5 -71.06 -18.35 11.35
N PHE A 6 -71.29 -17.12 10.91
CA PHE A 6 -70.28 -16.16 10.40
C PHE A 6 -69.36 -15.63 11.52
N ILE A 7 -68.06 -15.47 11.28
CA ILE A 7 -67.22 -14.37 11.81
C ILE A 7 -66.20 -13.95 10.72
N LEU A 8 -66.27 -12.68 10.32
CA LEU A 8 -65.29 -11.96 9.51
C LEU A 8 -64.20 -11.42 10.44
N ALA A 9 -62.92 -11.59 10.12
CA ALA A 9 -61.82 -10.84 10.73
C ALA A 9 -60.82 -10.40 9.65
N CYS A 10 -60.60 -9.09 9.57
CA CYS A 10 -59.68 -8.42 8.66
C CYS A 10 -58.23 -8.78 8.97
N PHE A 11 -57.45 -9.16 7.95
CA PHE A 11 -55.99 -9.18 8.02
C PHE A 11 -55.45 -7.86 7.45
N ALA A 12 -54.82 -7.08 8.32
CA ALA A 12 -54.07 -5.89 7.95
C ALA A 12 -52.72 -6.27 7.31
N ASN A 13 -52.34 -5.54 6.26
CA ASN A 13 -51.04 -5.64 5.59
C ASN A 13 -49.88 -5.36 6.56
N ALA A 14 -49.00 -6.33 6.75
CA ALA A 14 -47.65 -6.11 7.25
C ALA A 14 -46.71 -5.97 6.05
N ALA A 15 -46.37 -4.73 5.68
CA ALA A 15 -45.28 -4.47 4.75
C ALA A 15 -43.96 -4.71 5.49
N SER A 16 -43.30 -5.84 5.20
CA SER A 16 -41.91 -6.08 5.59
C SER A 16 -41.02 -5.10 4.81
N ALA A 17 -40.51 -4.07 5.49
CA ALA A 17 -39.48 -3.21 4.94
C ALA A 17 -38.24 -4.06 4.64
N LEU A 18 -37.83 -4.12 3.37
CA LEU A 18 -36.52 -4.63 2.99
C LEU A 18 -35.46 -3.88 3.80
N PRO A 19 -34.43 -4.56 4.35
CA PRO A 19 -33.36 -3.88 5.06
C PRO A 19 -32.79 -2.81 4.11
N ALA A 20 -32.90 -1.55 4.53
CA ALA A 20 -32.49 -0.40 3.72
C ALA A 20 -31.04 -0.63 3.31
N ALA A 21 -30.81 -0.85 2.01
CA ALA A 21 -29.49 -1.16 1.50
C ALA A 21 -28.48 -0.10 1.98
N SER A 22 -27.40 -0.53 2.64
CA SER A 22 -26.31 0.32 3.14
C SER A 22 -25.59 1.07 2.01
N ILE A 23 -25.76 0.62 0.77
CA ILE A 23 -25.24 1.26 -0.43
C ILE A 23 -26.19 2.38 -0.86
N ARG A 24 -25.64 3.59 -0.92
CA ARG A 24 -26.27 4.81 -1.44
C ARG A 24 -25.72 5.10 -2.82
N ARG A 25 -26.58 5.61 -3.69
CA ARG A 25 -26.27 5.97 -5.09
C ARG A 25 -26.70 7.39 -5.43
N GLN A 26 -27.53 8.00 -4.59
CA GLN A 26 -28.06 9.34 -4.81
C GLN A 26 -28.08 10.11 -3.50
N VAL A 27 -27.86 11.43 -3.58
CA VAL A 27 -27.89 12.35 -2.43
C VAL A 27 -29.20 12.26 -1.63
N SER A 28 -30.33 11.97 -2.29
CA SER A 28 -31.66 11.83 -1.66
C SER A 28 -31.77 10.65 -0.69
N GLN A 29 -30.80 9.73 -0.72
CA GLN A 29 -30.75 8.56 0.17
C GLN A 29 -29.85 8.79 1.39
N LEU A 30 -29.15 9.93 1.47
CA LEU A 30 -28.27 10.26 2.57
C LEU A 30 -29.05 10.83 3.77
N ARG A 31 -28.51 10.64 4.97
CA ARG A 31 -28.94 11.38 6.17
C ARG A 31 -28.62 12.88 6.01
N SER A 32 -29.28 13.71 6.80
CA SER A 32 -29.03 15.16 6.83
C SER A 32 -27.64 15.52 7.33
N ASN A 33 -27.05 14.68 8.19
CA ASN A 33 -25.67 14.76 8.66
C ASN A 33 -25.19 13.35 9.05
N TYR A 34 -23.87 13.24 9.22
CA TYR A 34 -23.20 12.05 9.74
C TYR A 34 -22.26 12.45 10.88
N ASP A 35 -21.98 11.53 11.79
CA ASP A 35 -20.97 11.78 12.81
C ASP A 35 -19.58 11.78 12.18
N PHE A 36 -19.28 10.74 11.39
CA PHE A 36 -18.01 10.62 10.68
C PHE A 36 -18.23 10.53 9.17
N ILE A 37 -17.40 11.24 8.41
CA ILE A 37 -17.34 11.10 6.96
C ILE A 37 -15.94 10.63 6.57
N ILE A 38 -15.85 9.56 5.79
CA ILE A 38 -14.60 9.00 5.28
C ILE A 38 -14.55 9.19 3.76
N ALA A 39 -13.58 9.95 3.28
CA ALA A 39 -13.35 10.21 1.86
C ALA A 39 -12.41 9.15 1.28
N GLY A 40 -12.96 8.13 0.64
CA GLY A 40 -12.23 7.00 0.07
C GLY A 40 -12.59 5.68 0.75
N GLY A 41 -13.28 4.80 0.02
CA GLY A 41 -13.57 3.43 0.42
C GLY A 41 -12.41 2.49 0.11
N GLY A 42 -11.18 2.92 0.43
CA GLY A 42 -9.96 2.14 0.22
C GLY A 42 -9.62 1.18 1.36
N THR A 43 -8.39 0.66 1.35
CA THR A 43 -7.90 -0.30 2.36
C THR A 43 -8.04 0.25 3.79
N SER A 44 -7.41 1.39 4.06
CA SER A 44 -7.44 2.01 5.39
C SER A 44 -8.79 2.67 5.69
N GLY A 45 -9.42 3.32 4.71
CA GLY A 45 -10.71 3.99 4.88
C GLY A 45 -11.84 3.04 5.30
N LEU A 46 -11.96 1.87 4.66
CA LEU A 46 -12.94 0.86 5.07
C LEU A 46 -12.58 0.23 6.42
N THR A 47 -11.29 0.04 6.72
CA THR A 47 -10.85 -0.45 8.04
C THR A 47 -11.33 0.49 9.16
N VAL A 48 -11.13 1.81 8.99
CA VAL A 48 -11.61 2.82 9.94
C VAL A 48 -13.13 2.79 10.04
N ALA A 49 -13.84 2.77 8.91
CA ALA A 49 -15.30 2.75 8.89
C ALA A 49 -15.90 1.51 9.59
N ASP A 50 -15.33 0.33 9.36
CA ASP A 50 -15.69 -0.91 10.06
C ASP A 50 -15.60 -0.70 11.58
N ARG A 51 -14.43 -0.29 12.07
CA ARG A 51 -14.18 -0.16 13.50
C ARG A 51 -15.01 0.94 14.17
N LEU A 52 -15.20 2.08 13.52
CA LEU A 52 -16.04 3.16 14.05
C LEU A 52 -17.51 2.74 14.15
N THR A 53 -18.04 2.06 13.13
CA THR A 53 -19.45 1.63 13.13
C THR A 53 -19.72 0.50 14.11
N GLU A 54 -18.73 -0.34 14.38
CA GLU A 54 -18.75 -1.36 15.43
C GLU A 54 -18.73 -0.74 16.84
N ALA A 55 -17.79 0.18 17.09
CA ALA A 55 -17.59 0.78 18.40
C ALA A 55 -18.72 1.75 18.79
N PHE A 56 -19.33 2.43 17.82
CA PHE A 56 -20.37 3.43 18.05
C PHE A 56 -21.66 3.09 17.30
N PRO A 57 -22.47 2.13 17.79
CA PRO A 57 -23.73 1.73 17.14
C PRO A 57 -24.76 2.89 17.04
N ASN A 58 -24.62 3.92 17.89
CA ASN A 58 -25.49 5.10 17.90
C ASN A 58 -24.92 6.29 17.10
N ARG A 59 -23.73 6.15 16.50
CA ARG A 59 -23.14 7.16 15.61
C ARG A 59 -23.12 6.64 14.19
N THR A 60 -23.23 7.56 13.25
CA THR A 60 -23.37 7.30 11.82
C THR A 60 -22.08 7.59 11.09
N VAL A 61 -21.70 6.68 10.18
CA VAL A 61 -20.51 6.81 9.33
C VAL A 61 -20.93 6.77 7.88
N LEU A 62 -20.46 7.75 7.10
CA LEU A 62 -20.57 7.74 5.64
C LEU A 62 -19.20 7.54 5.02
N VAL A 63 -19.04 6.48 4.23
CA VAL A 63 -17.91 6.34 3.30
C VAL A 63 -18.32 6.85 1.93
N ILE A 64 -17.50 7.68 1.31
CA ILE A 64 -17.71 8.20 -0.05
C ILE A 64 -16.61 7.66 -0.95
N GLU A 65 -16.98 6.84 -1.93
CA GLU A 65 -16.05 6.14 -2.83
C GLU A 65 -16.25 6.56 -4.29
N TYR A 66 -15.14 6.83 -4.97
CA TYR A 66 -15.13 7.18 -6.40
C TYR A 66 -15.62 6.02 -7.25
N GLY A 67 -15.13 4.81 -6.97
CA GLY A 67 -15.49 3.59 -7.68
C GLY A 67 -16.84 3.00 -7.31
N GLU A 68 -17.05 1.75 -7.71
CA GLU A 68 -18.22 0.94 -7.39
C GLU A 68 -17.81 -0.37 -6.68
N ILE A 69 -18.77 -1.14 -6.18
CA ILE A 69 -18.51 -2.50 -5.73
C ILE A 69 -18.35 -3.38 -6.96
N GLU A 70 -17.19 -4.03 -7.07
CA GLU A 70 -16.83 -4.90 -8.18
C GLU A 70 -16.29 -6.22 -7.65
N TYR A 71 -16.45 -7.30 -8.41
CA TYR A 71 -15.68 -8.53 -8.15
C TYR A 71 -14.20 -8.24 -8.46
N ALA A 72 -13.31 -8.66 -7.57
CA ALA A 72 -11.89 -8.40 -7.66
C ALA A 72 -11.12 -9.73 -7.84
N PRO A 73 -10.82 -10.16 -9.09
CA PRO A 73 -10.09 -11.39 -9.35
C PRO A 73 -8.68 -11.34 -8.73
N GLY A 74 -8.14 -12.51 -8.36
CA GLY A 74 -6.72 -12.65 -8.03
C GLY A 74 -5.80 -12.35 -9.22
N VAL A 75 -4.51 -12.14 -8.97
CA VAL A 75 -3.54 -11.70 -9.99
C VAL A 75 -3.45 -12.65 -11.18
N PHE A 76 -3.48 -13.96 -10.90
CA PHE A 76 -3.38 -15.00 -11.91
C PHE A 76 -4.70 -15.77 -12.09
N ASP A 77 -5.83 -15.28 -11.55
CA ASP A 77 -7.13 -15.98 -11.63
C ASP A 77 -7.53 -16.30 -13.10
N PRO A 78 -8.40 -17.32 -13.30
CA PRO A 78 -8.89 -17.65 -14.63
C PRO A 78 -9.57 -16.47 -15.33
N PRO A 79 -9.44 -16.37 -16.67
CA PRO A 79 -8.78 -17.32 -17.56
C PRO A 79 -7.33 -16.94 -17.86
N SER A 80 -6.61 -16.26 -16.94
CA SER A 80 -5.24 -15.84 -17.22
C SER A 80 -4.34 -17.03 -17.54
N THR A 81 -3.47 -16.87 -18.53
CA THR A 81 -2.42 -17.83 -18.90
C THR A 81 -1.02 -17.20 -18.80
N SER A 82 -0.93 -15.92 -18.43
CA SER A 82 0.32 -15.20 -18.24
C SER A 82 0.40 -14.63 -16.83
N LEU A 83 1.55 -14.82 -16.19
CA LEU A 83 1.85 -14.30 -14.85
C LEU A 83 2.20 -12.80 -14.83
N SER A 84 2.01 -12.09 -15.96
CA SER A 84 2.44 -10.70 -16.19
C SER A 84 1.61 -9.62 -15.49
N GLY A 85 0.82 -9.97 -14.47
CA GLY A 85 0.23 -9.01 -13.52
C GLY A 85 -0.95 -8.15 -14.00
N PHE A 86 -1.24 -8.10 -15.31
CA PHE A 86 -2.36 -7.32 -15.86
C PHE A 86 -3.59 -8.17 -16.21
N GLY A 87 -3.81 -9.26 -15.47
CA GLY A 87 -5.01 -10.09 -15.63
C GLY A 87 -6.32 -9.31 -15.37
N ASN A 88 -7.44 -10.03 -15.39
CA ASN A 88 -8.73 -9.45 -15.01
C ASN A 88 -8.60 -8.74 -13.66
N SER A 89 -9.01 -7.49 -13.59
CA SER A 89 -8.90 -6.66 -12.39
C SER A 89 -10.17 -5.85 -12.21
N ALA A 90 -10.44 -5.47 -10.95
CA ALA A 90 -11.41 -4.43 -10.66
C ALA A 90 -10.96 -3.09 -11.26
N GLY A 91 -11.85 -2.11 -11.34
CA GLY A 91 -11.54 -0.78 -11.80
C GLY A 91 -10.32 -0.16 -11.10
N TYR A 92 -9.45 0.48 -11.86
CA TYR A 92 -8.30 1.24 -11.37
C TYR A 92 -8.10 2.56 -12.13
N PHE A 93 -7.27 3.42 -11.57
CA PHE A 93 -6.64 4.56 -12.24
C PHE A 93 -5.27 4.15 -12.74
N LEU A 94 -4.94 4.55 -13.97
CA LEU A 94 -3.61 4.40 -14.57
C LEU A 94 -3.01 5.79 -14.73
N PHE A 95 -1.90 6.04 -14.04
CA PHE A 95 -1.16 7.30 -14.12
C PHE A 95 0.12 7.11 -14.92
N GLN A 96 0.50 8.14 -15.66
CA GLN A 96 1.80 8.24 -16.31
C GLN A 96 2.50 9.50 -15.80
N SER A 97 3.74 9.37 -15.34
CA SER A 97 4.52 10.51 -14.86
C SER A 97 4.96 11.41 -16.02
N PRO A 98 5.33 12.67 -15.74
CA PRO A 98 6.24 13.41 -16.60
C PRO A 98 7.56 12.64 -16.84
N PRO A 99 8.32 12.96 -17.89
CA PRO A 99 9.65 12.38 -18.12
C PRO A 99 10.58 12.55 -16.92
N VAL A 100 11.30 11.49 -16.53
CA VAL A 100 12.28 11.51 -15.43
C VAL A 100 13.69 11.72 -16.00
N PRO A 101 14.29 12.92 -15.86
CA PRO A 101 15.55 13.26 -16.53
C PRO A 101 16.72 12.36 -16.12
N ASP A 102 16.78 11.99 -14.84
CA ASP A 102 17.86 11.18 -14.28
C ASP A 102 17.87 9.73 -14.80
N VAL A 103 16.75 9.30 -15.38
CA VAL A 103 16.50 7.95 -15.95
C VAL A 103 16.10 8.07 -17.42
N LYS A 104 16.94 8.74 -18.22
CA LYS A 104 16.83 8.83 -19.70
C LYS A 104 15.48 9.37 -20.20
N ASN A 105 14.83 10.26 -19.45
CA ASN A 105 13.51 10.82 -19.78
C ASN A 105 12.41 9.77 -20.00
N ARG A 106 12.56 8.56 -19.44
CA ARG A 106 11.47 7.57 -19.41
C ARG A 106 10.37 8.06 -18.46
N THR A 107 9.17 7.50 -18.60
CA THR A 107 8.02 7.83 -17.75
C THR A 107 7.66 6.63 -16.87
N ALA A 108 7.32 6.89 -15.62
CA ALA A 108 6.78 5.90 -14.70
C ALA A 108 5.30 5.64 -15.00
N LEU A 109 4.87 4.39 -14.80
CA LEU A 109 3.46 4.00 -14.76
C LEU A 109 3.12 3.54 -13.36
N VAL A 110 2.02 4.02 -12.79
CA VAL A 110 1.53 3.60 -11.48
C VAL A 110 0.02 3.40 -11.51
N LEU A 111 -0.45 2.41 -10.75
CA LEU A 111 -1.86 2.06 -10.61
C LEU A 111 -2.38 2.40 -9.22
N ALA A 112 -3.65 2.79 -9.13
CA ALA A 112 -4.38 2.88 -7.87
C ALA A 112 -5.80 2.32 -8.03
N GLY A 113 -6.27 1.52 -7.08
CA GLY A 113 -7.62 0.94 -7.16
C GLY A 113 -8.72 2.00 -7.16
N LYS A 114 -9.76 1.76 -7.95
CA LYS A 114 -10.92 2.61 -8.18
C LYS A 114 -12.20 1.78 -8.03
N ALA A 115 -12.30 1.12 -6.88
CA ALA A 115 -13.40 0.25 -6.50
C ALA A 115 -13.51 0.24 -4.97
N VAL A 116 -14.64 -0.24 -4.44
CA VAL A 116 -14.82 -0.42 -3.00
C VAL A 116 -13.84 -1.48 -2.48
N GLY A 117 -12.86 -1.03 -1.69
CA GLY A 117 -11.66 -1.75 -1.29
C GLY A 117 -10.35 -1.05 -1.71
N GLY A 118 -10.42 -0.06 -2.63
CA GLY A 118 -9.27 0.68 -3.15
C GLY A 118 -8.22 -0.25 -3.75
N SER A 119 -6.93 0.08 -3.60
CA SER A 119 -5.85 -0.73 -4.19
C SER A 119 -5.79 -2.18 -3.67
N SER A 120 -6.43 -2.53 -2.55
CA SER A 120 -6.51 -3.94 -2.13
C SER A 120 -7.33 -4.83 -3.08
N THR A 121 -8.15 -4.26 -3.96
CA THR A 121 -8.88 -5.01 -5.00
C THR A 121 -8.03 -5.33 -6.24
N VAL A 122 -6.87 -4.66 -6.38
CA VAL A 122 -6.00 -4.78 -7.56
C VAL A 122 -4.53 -5.04 -7.19
N ASN A 123 -4.22 -5.27 -5.91
CA ASN A 123 -2.84 -5.48 -5.45
C ASN A 123 -2.24 -6.79 -6.00
N GLY A 124 -0.91 -6.93 -5.89
CA GLY A 124 -0.20 -8.16 -6.22
C GLY A 124 -0.46 -9.34 -5.28
N MET A 125 -1.30 -9.16 -4.25
CA MET A 125 -1.61 -10.09 -3.15
C MET A 125 -0.43 -10.52 -2.28
N PHE A 126 0.81 -10.13 -2.60
CA PHE A 126 1.97 -10.27 -1.73
C PHE A 126 1.73 -9.54 -0.39
N PHE A 127 1.79 -10.28 0.73
CA PHE A 127 1.23 -9.82 2.01
C PHE A 127 2.22 -9.93 3.17
N ASP A 128 3.35 -9.27 3.00
CA ASP A 128 4.41 -9.11 3.99
C ASP A 128 4.21 -7.87 4.87
N ARG A 129 5.06 -7.71 5.89
CA ARG A 129 5.10 -6.54 6.79
C ARG A 129 6.49 -5.92 6.77
N GLY A 130 6.61 -4.62 7.04
CA GLY A 130 7.92 -3.96 7.16
C GLY A 130 8.70 -4.50 8.36
N SER A 131 10.02 -4.30 8.36
CA SER A 131 10.87 -4.68 9.49
C SER A 131 10.57 -3.83 10.73
N GLN A 132 10.95 -4.31 11.91
CA GLN A 132 10.87 -3.51 13.14
C GLN A 132 11.60 -2.18 12.97
N THR A 133 12.79 -2.19 12.34
CA THR A 133 13.63 -1.00 12.19
C THR A 133 12.96 0.09 11.36
N ASP A 134 12.13 -0.26 10.38
CA ASP A 134 11.39 0.70 9.55
C ASP A 134 10.36 1.49 10.36
N HIS A 135 9.63 0.80 11.22
CA HIS A 135 8.58 1.41 12.03
C HIS A 135 9.19 2.22 13.17
N ASP A 136 10.28 1.73 13.76
CA ASP A 136 11.07 2.48 14.74
C ASP A 136 11.62 3.77 14.11
N ALA A 137 12.03 3.72 12.83
CA ALA A 137 12.45 4.90 12.08
C ALA A 137 11.32 5.92 11.88
N TRP A 138 10.05 5.51 11.73
CA TRP A 138 8.92 6.47 11.72
C TRP A 138 8.83 7.28 13.00
N SER A 139 9.08 6.65 14.16
CA SER A 139 9.10 7.39 15.43
C SER A 139 10.31 8.31 15.53
N ALA A 140 11.49 7.86 15.09
CA ALA A 140 12.69 8.69 15.10
C ALA A 140 12.54 9.99 14.28
N LEU A 141 11.79 9.94 13.17
CA LEU A 141 11.55 11.11 12.32
C LEU A 141 10.67 12.18 12.96
N GLY A 142 9.87 11.83 13.97
CA GLY A 142 9.11 12.81 14.72
C GLY A 142 9.79 13.29 16.01
N SER A 143 10.93 12.71 16.38
CA SER A 143 11.61 13.05 17.63
C SER A 143 12.27 14.44 17.54
N PRO A 144 12.33 15.21 18.65
CA PRO A 144 11.84 14.85 19.99
C PRO A 144 10.34 15.10 20.21
N GLN A 145 9.64 15.81 19.31
CA GLN A 145 8.24 16.21 19.49
C GLN A 145 7.31 15.01 19.71
N VAL A 146 7.59 13.88 19.07
CA VAL A 146 6.78 12.66 19.19
C VAL A 146 7.22 11.73 20.32
N ASP A 147 8.35 11.96 20.97
CA ASP A 147 8.84 11.09 22.05
C ASP A 147 7.87 11.07 23.24
N ALA A 148 7.24 12.23 23.49
CA ALA A 148 6.23 12.44 24.51
C ALA A 148 4.79 12.19 24.01
N ALA A 149 4.59 11.90 22.72
CA ALA A 149 3.26 11.64 22.19
C ALA A 149 2.68 10.36 22.81
N LYS A 150 1.37 10.42 23.11
CA LYS A 150 0.59 9.26 23.56
C LYS A 150 0.61 8.16 22.51
N ASP A 151 0.36 8.55 21.26
CA ASP A 151 0.25 7.64 20.14
C ASP A 151 1.60 7.57 19.43
N LYS A 152 2.32 6.45 19.60
CA LYS A 152 3.60 6.18 18.94
C LYS A 152 3.42 5.26 17.75
N TRP A 153 4.31 5.31 16.78
CA TRP A 153 4.24 4.52 15.54
C TRP A 153 5.45 3.61 15.30
N ASN A 154 6.21 3.35 16.37
CA ASN A 154 7.28 2.35 16.40
C ASN A 154 6.72 0.92 16.31
N TRP A 155 7.59 -0.06 16.11
CA TRP A 155 7.19 -1.46 15.93
C TRP A 155 6.32 -1.96 17.08
N ALA A 156 6.77 -1.75 18.32
CA ALA A 156 6.05 -2.16 19.53
C ALA A 156 4.61 -1.62 19.58
N SER A 157 4.38 -0.43 19.02
CA SER A 157 3.10 0.28 19.05
C SER A 157 2.20 -0.02 17.86
N ILE A 158 2.73 -0.51 16.73
CA ILE A 158 1.93 -0.88 15.54
C ILE A 158 1.74 -2.40 15.40
N TYR A 159 2.66 -3.21 15.91
CA TYR A 159 2.62 -4.68 15.80
C TYR A 159 1.33 -5.33 16.31
N PRO A 160 0.72 -4.91 17.45
CA PRO A 160 -0.58 -5.43 17.85
C PRO A 160 -1.69 -5.22 16.80
N TYR A 161 -1.62 -4.12 16.03
CA TYR A 161 -2.59 -3.80 14.98
C TYR A 161 -2.31 -4.57 13.69
N PHE A 162 -1.05 -4.92 13.40
CA PHE A 162 -0.71 -5.90 12.36
C PHE A 162 -1.28 -7.29 12.67
N LYS A 163 -1.27 -7.70 13.94
CA LYS A 163 -1.90 -8.96 14.36
C LYS A 163 -3.41 -8.88 14.24
N LYS A 164 -4.02 -7.81 14.75
CA LYS A 164 -5.48 -7.60 14.76
C LYS A 164 -6.07 -7.53 13.35
N SER A 165 -5.37 -6.92 12.40
CA SER A 165 -5.89 -6.58 11.08
C SER A 165 -6.24 -7.78 10.20
N VAL A 166 -5.77 -8.99 10.53
CA VAL A 166 -5.83 -10.15 9.63
C VAL A 166 -6.15 -11.44 10.37
N THR A 167 -6.70 -12.41 9.64
CA THR A 167 -6.77 -13.82 10.03
C THR A 167 -5.78 -14.60 9.19
N PHE A 168 -4.67 -15.03 9.80
CA PHE A 168 -3.75 -15.98 9.18
C PHE A 168 -4.28 -17.41 9.32
N THR A 169 -4.10 -18.24 8.29
CA THR A 169 -4.45 -19.66 8.34
C THR A 169 -3.25 -20.49 7.91
N ALA A 170 -2.78 -21.35 8.82
CA ALA A 170 -1.70 -22.28 8.52
C ALA A 170 -2.10 -23.23 7.37
N PRO A 171 -1.15 -23.54 6.46
CA PRO A 171 -1.40 -24.49 5.38
C PRO A 171 -1.58 -25.91 5.93
N SER A 172 -2.23 -26.78 5.14
CA SER A 172 -2.39 -28.19 5.53
C SER A 172 -1.04 -28.90 5.64
N SER A 173 -0.96 -29.95 6.46
CA SER A 173 0.28 -30.72 6.63
C SER A 173 0.84 -31.28 5.32
N ALA A 174 -0.03 -31.67 4.38
CA ALA A 174 0.38 -32.13 3.05
C ALA A 174 1.06 -31.03 2.23
N VAL A 175 0.51 -29.81 2.26
CA VAL A 175 1.09 -28.63 1.59
C VAL A 175 2.43 -28.24 2.23
N VAL A 176 2.55 -28.37 3.55
CA VAL A 176 3.83 -28.14 4.27
C VAL A 176 4.89 -29.16 3.88
N GLU A 177 4.54 -30.44 3.83
CA GLU A 177 5.46 -31.52 3.45
C GLU A 177 5.93 -31.36 1.99
N GLU A 178 5.04 -30.91 1.10
CA GLU A 178 5.34 -30.70 -0.31
C GLU A 178 6.24 -29.46 -0.55
N HIS A 179 5.90 -28.32 0.04
CA HIS A 179 6.50 -27.02 -0.30
C HIS A 179 7.50 -26.49 0.72
N GLY A 180 7.48 -27.00 1.95
CA GLY A 180 8.39 -26.58 3.02
C GLY A 180 8.10 -25.20 3.59
N TYR A 181 6.83 -24.76 3.60
CA TYR A 181 6.42 -23.52 4.26
C TYR A 181 6.78 -23.53 5.75
N THR A 182 7.24 -22.38 6.25
CA THR A 182 7.48 -22.12 7.67
C THR A 182 6.71 -20.88 8.10
N TRP A 183 6.34 -20.83 9.38
CA TRP A 183 5.69 -19.68 10.00
C TRP A 183 5.91 -19.72 11.52
N ASP A 184 5.53 -18.64 12.21
CA ASP A 184 5.36 -18.61 13.65
C ASP A 184 4.00 -17.99 14.00
N ASP A 185 3.16 -18.76 14.71
CA ASP A 185 1.84 -18.31 15.13
C ASP A 185 1.90 -17.04 16.02
N VAL A 186 3.04 -16.77 16.66
CA VAL A 186 3.26 -15.55 17.44
C VAL A 186 3.17 -14.28 16.57
N ALA A 187 3.51 -14.36 15.28
CA ALA A 187 3.36 -13.26 14.33
C ALA A 187 1.90 -12.91 13.99
N TYR A 188 0.97 -13.80 14.34
CA TYR A 188 -0.43 -13.68 14.00
C TYR A 188 -1.32 -13.82 15.25
N GLY A 189 -2.64 -13.82 15.05
CA GLY A 189 -3.62 -14.00 16.13
C GLY A 189 -4.85 -13.11 16.07
N GLY A 190 -5.03 -12.33 15.01
CA GLY A 190 -6.28 -11.62 14.75
C GLY A 190 -7.37 -12.55 14.20
N SER A 191 -8.59 -12.02 14.21
CA SER A 191 -9.80 -12.69 13.68
C SER A 191 -10.54 -11.80 12.67
N THR A 192 -9.88 -10.77 12.15
CA THR A 192 -10.47 -9.87 11.15
C THR A 192 -10.60 -10.64 9.83
N PRO A 193 -11.73 -10.56 9.12
CA PRO A 193 -11.96 -11.29 7.86
C PRO A 193 -11.20 -10.69 6.66
N ILE A 194 -9.95 -10.30 6.90
CA ILE A 194 -8.90 -10.08 5.91
C ILE A 194 -7.92 -11.25 6.05
N TYR A 195 -7.83 -12.09 5.03
CA TYR A 195 -7.16 -13.38 5.12
C TYR A 195 -5.73 -13.33 4.61
N SER A 196 -4.86 -14.03 5.33
CA SER A 196 -3.45 -14.26 4.99
C SER A 196 -3.21 -15.77 4.90
N SER A 197 -2.91 -16.27 3.70
CA SER A 197 -2.85 -17.72 3.44
C SER A 197 -1.72 -18.08 2.48
N PHE A 198 -1.01 -19.19 2.71
CA PHE A 198 -0.05 -19.75 1.76
C PHE A 198 -0.75 -20.55 0.65
N PRO A 199 -0.34 -20.43 -0.62
CA PRO A 199 -0.95 -21.18 -1.71
C PRO A 199 -0.63 -22.69 -1.61
N PRO A 200 -1.58 -23.58 -1.95
CA PRO A 200 -1.39 -25.03 -1.98
C PRO A 200 -0.62 -25.51 -3.22
N PHE A 201 0.02 -24.60 -3.96
CA PHE A 201 0.72 -24.86 -5.20
C PHE A 201 1.95 -23.95 -5.29
N LEU A 202 3.03 -24.44 -5.89
CA LEU A 202 4.20 -23.69 -6.35
C LEU A 202 4.63 -24.23 -7.73
N TRP A 203 5.32 -23.40 -8.52
CA TRP A 203 5.86 -23.82 -9.82
C TRP A 203 7.02 -24.80 -9.67
N GLY A 204 7.22 -25.68 -10.67
CA GLY A 204 8.16 -26.81 -10.57
C GLY A 204 9.64 -26.43 -10.47
N ASP A 205 10.02 -25.19 -10.78
CA ASP A 205 11.36 -24.65 -10.58
C ASP A 205 11.56 -23.92 -9.25
N HIS A 206 10.51 -23.68 -8.46
CA HIS A 206 10.60 -22.87 -7.24
C HIS A 206 11.66 -23.37 -6.26
N ARG A 207 11.72 -24.71 -6.06
CA ARG A 207 12.75 -25.33 -5.22
C ARG A 207 14.17 -25.06 -5.72
N ALA A 208 14.39 -25.11 -7.02
CA ALA A 208 15.69 -24.79 -7.60
C ALA A 208 16.08 -23.32 -7.37
N LEU A 209 15.11 -22.40 -7.46
CA LEU A 209 15.33 -20.98 -7.13
C LEU A 209 15.70 -20.77 -5.67
N ARG A 210 15.05 -21.48 -4.72
CA ARG A 210 15.45 -21.44 -3.30
C ARG A 210 16.85 -22.00 -3.07
N GLU A 211 17.22 -23.09 -3.77
CA GLU A 211 18.57 -23.68 -3.69
C GLU A 211 19.65 -22.68 -4.16
N ILE A 212 19.39 -21.91 -5.22
CA ILE A 212 20.30 -20.87 -5.72
C ILE A 212 20.61 -19.81 -4.66
N TRP A 213 19.58 -19.36 -3.92
CA TRP A 213 19.80 -18.39 -2.84
C TRP A 213 20.52 -19.01 -1.65
N SER A 214 20.24 -20.28 -1.36
CA SER A 214 20.91 -21.02 -0.28
C SER A 214 22.41 -21.21 -0.56
N ASP A 215 22.81 -21.34 -1.84
CA ASP A 215 24.22 -21.41 -2.25
C ASP A 215 25.01 -20.11 -1.95
N LEU A 216 24.33 -19.00 -1.64
CA LEU A 216 24.95 -17.75 -1.19
C LEU A 216 24.94 -17.60 0.35
N ASP A 217 24.69 -18.70 1.08
CA ASP A 217 24.60 -18.72 2.55
C ASP A 217 23.53 -17.76 3.12
N ILE A 218 22.49 -17.45 2.34
CA ILE A 218 21.37 -16.64 2.79
C ILE A 218 20.47 -17.49 3.71
N PRO A 219 20.24 -17.09 4.97
CA PRO A 219 19.47 -17.89 5.91
C PRO A 219 18.00 -17.96 5.49
N ALA A 220 17.40 -19.14 5.59
CA ALA A 220 15.94 -19.28 5.56
C ALA A 220 15.38 -18.82 6.91
N VAL A 221 14.50 -17.81 6.89
CA VAL A 221 13.90 -17.25 8.10
C VAL A 221 12.60 -17.99 8.39
N GLN A 222 12.37 -18.36 9.65
CA GLN A 222 11.18 -19.13 10.03
C GLN A 222 9.89 -18.34 9.78
N GLU A 223 9.87 -17.06 10.16
CA GLU A 223 8.74 -16.14 10.04
C GLU A 223 9.29 -14.74 9.74
N CYS A 224 8.65 -14.01 8.84
CA CYS A 224 9.10 -12.68 8.39
C CYS A 224 8.10 -11.55 8.66
N ALA A 225 7.02 -11.85 9.38
CA ALA A 225 5.99 -10.89 9.78
C ALA A 225 6.10 -10.45 11.25
N ASP A 226 7.08 -10.94 12.01
CA ASP A 226 7.27 -10.62 13.44
C ASP A 226 8.25 -9.47 13.73
N GLY A 227 8.80 -8.86 12.67
CA GLY A 227 9.66 -7.68 12.72
C GLY A 227 11.08 -7.95 12.24
N ASP A 228 11.53 -9.21 12.27
CA ASP A 228 12.76 -9.63 11.57
C ASP A 228 12.39 -10.23 10.21
N LYS A 229 13.19 -9.91 9.20
CA LYS A 229 12.98 -10.33 7.82
C LYS A 229 14.30 -10.57 7.09
N ASN A 230 15.44 -10.50 7.78
CA ASN A 230 16.73 -10.61 7.12
C ASN A 230 17.02 -12.05 6.64
N GLY A 231 16.81 -12.31 5.35
CA GLY A 231 17.08 -13.57 4.70
C GLY A 231 16.03 -13.98 3.66
N MET A 232 15.86 -15.28 3.49
CA MET A 232 14.88 -15.88 2.59
C MET A 232 13.55 -16.12 3.32
N CYS A 233 12.54 -15.34 2.95
CA CYS A 233 11.24 -15.27 3.60
C CYS A 233 10.15 -16.00 2.82
N TRP A 234 9.32 -16.76 3.53
CA TRP A 234 8.00 -17.16 3.03
C TRP A 234 7.01 -16.02 3.26
N ILE A 235 6.28 -15.64 2.21
CA ILE A 235 5.29 -14.57 2.26
C ILE A 235 3.91 -15.11 1.87
N PRO A 236 2.89 -14.97 2.73
CA PRO A 236 1.53 -15.40 2.42
C PRO A 236 0.84 -14.45 1.43
N TYR A 237 -0.31 -14.87 0.91
CA TYR A 237 -1.17 -14.03 0.08
C TYR A 237 -2.32 -13.41 0.83
N SER A 238 -2.76 -12.24 0.38
CA SER A 238 -4.09 -11.67 0.66
C SER A 238 -5.18 -12.51 -0.01
N ALA A 239 -5.43 -13.72 0.48
CA ALA A 239 -6.35 -14.70 -0.12
C ALA A 239 -7.11 -15.49 0.95
N HIS A 240 -8.38 -15.81 0.68
CA HIS A 240 -9.19 -16.67 1.54
C HIS A 240 -8.63 -18.10 1.56
N PRO A 241 -8.48 -18.74 2.74
CA PRO A 241 -7.69 -19.98 2.89
C PRO A 241 -8.29 -21.21 2.22
N VAL A 242 -9.59 -21.20 1.91
CA VAL A 242 -10.28 -22.35 1.30
C VAL A 242 -10.49 -22.15 -0.19
N THR A 243 -10.83 -20.94 -0.62
CA THR A 243 -11.27 -20.67 -2.00
C THR A 243 -10.20 -19.98 -2.82
N PHE A 244 -9.12 -19.51 -2.18
CA PHE A 244 -8.02 -18.72 -2.76
C PHE A 244 -8.46 -17.48 -3.53
N ARG A 245 -9.70 -17.03 -3.34
CA ARG A 245 -10.16 -15.74 -3.85
C ARG A 245 -9.47 -14.62 -3.07
N ARG A 246 -9.14 -13.54 -3.78
CA ARG A 246 -8.56 -12.33 -3.21
C ARG A 246 -9.32 -11.88 -1.97
N SER A 247 -8.58 -11.65 -0.90
CA SER A 247 -9.06 -10.98 0.30
C SER A 247 -8.76 -9.49 0.21
N HIS A 248 -9.79 -8.65 0.31
CA HIS A 248 -9.64 -7.21 0.20
C HIS A 248 -10.60 -6.46 1.13
N ALA A 249 -10.34 -5.18 1.38
CA ALA A 249 -11.07 -4.40 2.38
C ALA A 249 -12.57 -4.27 2.08
N GLY A 250 -12.94 -4.21 0.80
CA GLY A 250 -14.35 -4.21 0.35
C GLY A 250 -15.14 -5.44 0.79
N LEU A 251 -14.48 -6.58 1.02
CA LEU A 251 -15.09 -7.78 1.59
C LEU A 251 -15.03 -7.74 3.11
N GLY A 252 -13.82 -7.78 3.67
CA GLY A 252 -13.62 -8.00 5.11
C GLY A 252 -14.13 -6.85 5.98
N HIS A 253 -13.94 -5.61 5.56
CA HIS A 253 -14.33 -4.42 6.32
C HIS A 253 -15.63 -3.78 5.86
N TYR A 254 -16.32 -4.35 4.86
CA TYR A 254 -17.61 -3.82 4.40
C TYR A 254 -18.64 -4.92 4.15
N ALA A 255 -18.47 -5.75 3.11
CA ALA A 255 -19.48 -6.75 2.74
C ALA A 255 -19.80 -7.75 3.87
N ALA A 256 -18.83 -8.05 4.74
CA ALA A 256 -19.03 -8.94 5.88
C ALA A 256 -20.02 -8.40 6.94
N VAL A 257 -20.25 -7.08 7.00
CA VAL A 257 -20.99 -6.43 8.09
C VAL A 257 -22.11 -5.50 7.64
N ASN A 258 -22.12 -5.09 6.37
CA ASN A 258 -23.00 -4.04 5.83
C ASN A 258 -24.51 -4.32 5.91
N THR A 259 -24.92 -5.59 6.10
CA THR A 259 -26.33 -5.98 6.28
C THR A 259 -26.77 -5.98 7.74
N THR A 260 -25.82 -5.93 8.68
CA THR A 260 -26.06 -5.97 10.13
C THR A 260 -25.91 -4.60 10.80
N ARG A 261 -25.21 -3.65 10.16
CA ARG A 261 -24.89 -2.32 10.71
C ARG A 261 -25.62 -1.22 9.95
N SER A 262 -26.76 -0.77 10.48
CA SER A 262 -27.58 0.29 9.87
C SER A 262 -26.97 1.69 9.98
N ASN A 263 -25.87 1.84 10.72
CA ASN A 263 -25.11 3.08 10.89
C ASN A 263 -23.91 3.19 9.92
N TYR A 264 -23.71 2.19 9.06
CA TYR A 264 -22.63 2.15 8.09
C TYR A 264 -23.16 2.37 6.67
N ASP A 265 -23.08 3.60 6.19
CA ASP A 265 -23.48 3.96 4.83
C ASP A 265 -22.28 4.08 3.90
N LEU A 266 -22.45 3.63 2.65
CA LEU A 266 -21.47 3.75 1.58
C LEU A 266 -22.09 4.42 0.37
N LEU A 267 -21.58 5.58 -0.02
CA LEU A 267 -21.95 6.27 -1.25
C LEU A 267 -20.91 5.97 -2.34
N VAL A 268 -21.32 5.29 -3.40
CA VAL A 268 -20.45 4.91 -4.54
C VAL A 268 -20.61 5.86 -5.72
N LYS A 269 -19.65 5.85 -6.66
CA LYS A 269 -19.65 6.72 -7.86
C LYS A 269 -19.68 8.21 -7.53
N HIS A 270 -19.00 8.60 -6.46
CA HIS A 270 -18.95 9.98 -6.00
C HIS A 270 -17.51 10.38 -5.66
N GLN A 271 -17.07 11.50 -6.20
CA GLN A 271 -15.75 12.08 -5.92
C GLN A 271 -15.89 13.12 -4.81
N VAL A 272 -15.19 12.92 -3.69
CA VAL A 272 -14.94 14.03 -2.75
C VAL A 272 -14.04 15.04 -3.44
N THR A 273 -14.53 16.26 -3.62
CA THR A 273 -13.80 17.32 -4.32
C THR A 273 -12.89 18.04 -3.34
N ARG A 274 -13.43 18.52 -2.21
CA ARG A 274 -12.71 19.30 -1.19
C ARG A 274 -13.43 19.26 0.16
N VAL A 275 -12.73 19.70 1.20
CA VAL A 275 -13.29 20.02 2.52
C VAL A 275 -13.36 21.54 2.68
N ILE A 276 -14.35 22.04 3.43
CA ILE A 276 -14.65 23.47 3.54
C ILE A 276 -14.94 23.82 5.00
N TYR A 277 -14.15 24.71 5.59
CA TYR A 277 -14.46 25.36 6.87
C TYR A 277 -15.33 26.59 6.59
N SER A 278 -16.63 26.48 6.85
CA SER A 278 -17.63 27.47 6.40
C SER A 278 -17.50 28.85 7.04
N ASP A 279 -16.93 28.92 8.24
CA ASP A 279 -16.63 30.18 8.95
C ASP A 279 -15.23 30.72 8.63
N GLY A 280 -14.47 30.02 7.79
CA GLY A 280 -13.07 30.31 7.47
C GLY A 280 -12.10 30.01 8.61
N ASN A 281 -12.57 29.48 9.74
CA ASN A 281 -11.74 29.14 10.88
C ASN A 281 -11.45 27.63 10.87
N THR A 282 -10.22 27.25 10.55
CA THR A 282 -9.83 25.83 10.55
C THR A 282 -9.75 25.23 11.95
N GLU A 283 -9.81 26.04 13.01
CA GLU A 283 -9.78 25.58 14.39
C GLU A 283 -11.17 25.19 14.94
N SER A 284 -12.27 25.41 14.21
CA SER A 284 -13.66 25.20 14.66
C SER A 284 -14.40 24.06 13.94
N GLY A 285 -13.68 23.08 13.38
CA GLY A 285 -14.24 21.98 12.61
C GLY A 285 -15.23 21.06 13.36
N PRO A 286 -15.72 20.01 12.69
CA PRO A 286 -15.21 19.45 11.43
C PRO A 286 -15.63 20.26 10.19
N PRO A 287 -14.90 20.13 9.07
CA PRO A 287 -15.26 20.78 7.83
C PRO A 287 -16.46 20.11 7.15
N ILE A 288 -17.13 20.86 6.27
CA ILE A 288 -18.11 20.32 5.31
C ILE A 288 -17.38 19.60 4.18
N VAL A 289 -17.94 18.49 3.68
CA VAL A 289 -17.38 17.75 2.53
C VAL A 289 -18.18 18.08 1.28
N GLU A 290 -17.52 18.66 0.27
CA GLU A 290 -18.12 18.87 -1.06
C GLU A 290 -17.89 17.61 -1.92
N VAL A 291 -18.94 17.15 -2.58
CA VAL A 291 -18.99 15.88 -3.29
C VAL A 291 -19.55 16.10 -4.69
N ARG A 292 -18.91 15.51 -5.70
CA ARG A 292 -19.39 15.45 -7.08
C ARG A 292 -19.93 14.05 -7.39
N SER A 293 -21.18 13.97 -7.84
CA SER A 293 -21.74 12.76 -8.45
C SER A 293 -21.09 12.53 -9.82
N LEU A 294 -20.58 11.31 -10.06
CA LEU A 294 -19.92 10.97 -11.33
C LEU A 294 -20.91 10.62 -12.45
N ASP A 295 -22.19 10.41 -12.14
CA ASP A 295 -23.22 10.11 -13.12
C ASP A 295 -23.76 11.37 -13.82
N ASP A 296 -23.79 12.52 -13.12
CA ASP A 296 -24.44 13.76 -13.59
C ASP A 296 -23.66 15.06 -13.30
N ASP A 297 -22.42 14.97 -12.80
CA ASP A 297 -21.55 16.09 -12.43
C ASP A 297 -22.10 17.04 -11.36
N ARG A 298 -23.22 16.69 -10.70
CA ARG A 298 -23.82 17.56 -9.69
C ARG A 298 -22.96 17.61 -8.42
N LEU A 299 -22.71 18.82 -7.95
CA LEU A 299 -22.08 19.09 -6.65
C LEU A 299 -23.12 19.20 -5.53
N PHE A 300 -22.77 18.67 -4.36
CA PHE A 300 -23.53 18.85 -3.12
C PHE A 300 -22.60 18.74 -1.90
N ASN A 301 -23.10 19.17 -0.76
CA ASN A 301 -22.36 19.16 0.50
C ASN A 301 -22.90 18.08 1.44
N VAL A 302 -22.01 17.49 2.23
CA VAL A 302 -22.35 16.58 3.34
C VAL A 302 -21.68 17.10 4.61
N THR A 303 -22.45 17.15 5.69
CA THR A 303 -22.01 17.67 6.99
C THR A 303 -21.58 16.53 7.92
N ALA A 304 -20.36 16.60 8.42
CA ALA A 304 -19.90 15.81 9.56
C ALA A 304 -20.21 16.56 10.87
N THR A 305 -20.52 15.86 11.96
CA THR A 305 -20.70 16.46 13.30
C THR A 305 -19.55 16.15 14.25
N ALA A 306 -18.72 15.14 13.95
CA ALA A 306 -17.55 14.77 14.73
C ALA A 306 -16.24 15.00 13.94
N GLU A 307 -15.95 14.16 12.94
CA GLU A 307 -14.72 14.27 12.14
C GLU A 307 -14.90 13.91 10.67
N VAL A 308 -14.06 14.50 9.82
CA VAL A 308 -13.81 14.07 8.45
C VAL A 308 -12.47 13.34 8.40
N ILE A 309 -12.42 12.17 7.76
CA ILE A 309 -11.23 11.36 7.59
C ILE A 309 -10.95 11.21 6.09
N LEU A 310 -9.78 11.67 5.64
CA LEU A 310 -9.34 11.49 4.26
C LEU A 310 -8.58 10.17 4.12
N SER A 311 -9.03 9.31 3.22
CA SER A 311 -8.48 7.98 2.96
C SER A 311 -8.47 7.66 1.46
N ALA A 312 -8.24 8.69 0.63
CA ALA A 312 -8.29 8.57 -0.83
C ALA A 312 -7.00 7.97 -1.42
N GLY A 313 -6.03 7.61 -0.56
CA GLY A 313 -4.74 7.04 -0.93
C GLY A 313 -3.69 8.12 -1.17
N ALA A 314 -2.41 7.70 -1.15
CA ALA A 314 -1.26 8.59 -1.28
C ALA A 314 -1.28 9.48 -2.54
N ILE A 315 -2.00 9.07 -3.60
CA ILE A 315 -2.11 9.88 -4.81
C ILE A 315 -3.26 10.90 -4.72
N HIS A 316 -4.44 10.53 -4.21
CA HIS A 316 -5.62 11.41 -4.30
C HIS A 316 -5.87 12.26 -3.05
N THR A 317 -5.47 11.82 -1.86
CA THR A 317 -5.62 12.62 -0.63
C THR A 317 -4.98 14.01 -0.76
N PRO A 318 -3.74 14.16 -1.28
CA PRO A 318 -3.16 15.47 -1.55
C PRO A 318 -4.03 16.36 -2.44
N THR A 319 -4.71 15.78 -3.42
CA THR A 319 -5.54 16.55 -4.36
C THR A 319 -6.81 17.10 -3.71
N ILE A 320 -7.38 16.38 -2.74
CA ILE A 320 -8.53 16.85 -1.95
C ILE A 320 -8.08 18.05 -1.12
N LEU A 321 -6.96 17.93 -0.41
CA LEU A 321 -6.38 19.01 0.40
C LEU A 321 -6.03 20.24 -0.46
N GLN A 322 -5.34 20.05 -1.59
CA GLN A 322 -4.98 21.14 -2.49
C GLN A 322 -6.22 21.88 -3.02
N ARG A 323 -7.30 21.18 -3.41
CA ARG A 323 -8.59 21.83 -3.80
C ARG A 323 -9.31 22.51 -2.63
N SER A 324 -8.97 22.15 -1.40
CA SER A 324 -9.47 22.74 -0.16
C SER A 324 -8.69 23.98 0.27
N GLY A 325 -7.66 24.38 -0.49
CA GLY A 325 -6.75 25.45 -0.09
C GLY A 325 -5.76 25.04 1.00
N ILE A 326 -5.57 23.73 1.23
CA ILE A 326 -4.63 23.19 2.20
C ILE A 326 -3.46 22.57 1.43
N GLY A 327 -2.29 23.19 1.49
CA GLY A 327 -1.10 22.71 0.80
C GLY A 327 -0.05 23.79 0.55
N PRO A 328 0.92 23.58 -0.35
CA PRO A 328 2.00 24.54 -0.58
C PRO A 328 1.45 25.86 -1.13
N ALA A 329 1.55 26.95 -0.36
CA ALA A 329 0.96 28.23 -0.75
C ALA A 329 1.47 28.72 -2.12
N SER A 330 2.74 28.49 -2.45
CA SER A 330 3.31 28.82 -3.76
C SER A 330 2.58 28.10 -4.91
N PHE A 331 2.29 26.81 -4.75
CA PHE A 331 1.53 26.03 -5.73
C PHE A 331 0.06 26.47 -5.78
N LEU A 332 -0.60 26.64 -4.63
CA LEU A 332 -2.01 27.05 -4.56
C LEU A 332 -2.25 28.41 -5.21
N ASN A 333 -1.39 29.38 -4.95
CA ASN A 333 -1.42 30.69 -5.60
C ASN A 333 -1.22 30.58 -7.11
N SER A 334 -0.30 29.72 -7.58
CA SER A 334 -0.10 29.48 -9.02
C SER A 334 -1.29 28.77 -9.70
N ALA A 335 -2.15 28.12 -8.92
CA ALA A 335 -3.33 27.42 -9.36
C ALA A 335 -4.62 28.23 -9.18
N ASP A 336 -4.53 29.50 -8.77
CA ASP A 336 -5.67 30.37 -8.43
C ASP A 336 -6.60 29.76 -7.35
N ILE A 337 -6.04 29.03 -6.39
CA ILE A 337 -6.76 28.46 -5.24
C ILE A 337 -6.44 29.28 -3.99
N PRO A 338 -7.46 29.85 -3.30
CA PRO A 338 -7.23 30.57 -2.05
C PRO A 338 -6.57 29.67 -0.99
N VAL A 339 -5.48 30.16 -0.40
CA VAL A 339 -4.78 29.47 0.69
C VAL A 339 -5.62 29.56 1.96
N VAL A 340 -5.95 28.39 2.52
CA VAL A 340 -6.61 28.20 3.81
C VAL A 340 -5.58 27.81 4.87
N LEU A 341 -4.73 26.84 4.55
CA LEU A 341 -3.57 26.45 5.37
C LEU A 341 -2.37 26.22 4.46
N ASP A 342 -1.25 26.86 4.80
CA ASP A 342 0.02 26.63 4.11
C ASP A 342 0.72 25.44 4.74
N LEU A 343 0.57 24.27 4.09
CA LEU A 343 1.24 23.04 4.49
C LEU A 343 2.05 22.53 3.30
N PRO A 344 3.33 22.95 3.16
CA PRO A 344 4.16 22.59 2.01
C PRO A 344 4.38 21.08 1.86
N GLY A 345 4.12 20.30 2.90
CA GLY A 345 4.14 18.83 2.88
C GLY A 345 3.03 18.17 2.04
N VAL A 346 1.93 18.87 1.73
CA VAL A 346 0.78 18.26 1.03
C VAL A 346 1.08 17.96 -0.43
N GLY A 347 1.09 16.66 -0.76
CA GLY A 347 1.50 16.17 -2.08
C GLY A 347 3.01 16.21 -2.27
N SER A 348 3.75 16.51 -1.21
CA SER A 348 5.20 16.51 -1.23
C SER A 348 5.74 15.16 -0.78
N ASN A 349 7.05 14.95 -0.67
CA ASN A 349 7.67 13.73 -0.10
C ASN A 349 7.25 12.38 -0.74
N PHE A 350 6.74 12.37 -1.99
CA PHE A 350 6.32 11.14 -2.67
C PHE A 350 7.47 10.16 -2.80
N GLN A 351 7.22 8.90 -2.45
CA GLN A 351 8.17 7.78 -2.50
C GLN A 351 7.46 6.55 -3.07
N ASP A 352 8.22 5.68 -3.73
CA ASP A 352 7.76 4.39 -4.26
C ASP A 352 8.96 3.44 -4.39
N HIS A 353 8.70 2.14 -4.31
CA HIS A 353 9.70 1.12 -4.58
C HIS A 353 10.05 1.10 -6.06
N SER A 354 11.34 1.01 -6.35
CA SER A 354 11.90 1.01 -7.70
C SER A 354 13.13 0.12 -7.74
N GLY A 355 13.52 -0.34 -8.93
CA GLY A 355 14.58 -1.33 -9.02
C GLY A 355 14.86 -1.77 -10.44
N ALA A 356 15.96 -2.48 -10.61
CA ALA A 356 16.36 -3.09 -11.87
C ALA A 356 16.56 -4.59 -11.66
N GLY A 357 16.54 -5.36 -12.74
CA GLY A 357 16.67 -6.79 -12.72
C GLY A 357 17.89 -7.33 -13.44
N ILE A 358 18.02 -8.65 -13.32
CA ILE A 358 18.90 -9.46 -14.15
C ILE A 358 18.08 -10.59 -14.77
N SER A 359 18.53 -11.10 -15.91
CA SER A 359 17.88 -12.22 -16.58
C SER A 359 18.90 -13.22 -17.10
N TRP A 360 18.44 -14.44 -17.34
CA TRP A 360 19.28 -15.53 -17.81
C TRP A 360 18.51 -16.53 -18.67
N ASN A 361 19.25 -17.47 -19.25
CA ASN A 361 18.71 -18.66 -19.90
C ASN A 361 19.32 -19.92 -19.30
N TRP A 362 18.57 -21.02 -19.31
CA TRP A 362 19.08 -22.35 -18.96
C TRP A 362 19.59 -23.06 -20.21
N THR A 363 20.83 -23.53 -20.19
CA THR A 363 21.34 -24.42 -21.26
C THR A 363 21.04 -25.89 -20.98
N THR A 364 20.81 -26.24 -19.71
CA THR A 364 20.46 -27.60 -19.27
C THR A 364 19.34 -27.51 -18.22
N PRO A 365 18.10 -27.11 -18.61
CA PRO A 365 17.01 -26.94 -17.66
C PRO A 365 16.67 -28.25 -16.94
N GLY A 366 16.30 -28.15 -15.66
CA GLY A 366 15.76 -29.28 -14.91
C GLY A 366 14.36 -29.68 -15.38
N ASN A 367 13.79 -30.71 -14.76
CA ASN A 367 12.36 -30.99 -14.93
C ASN A 367 11.55 -29.99 -14.09
N PHE A 368 11.30 -28.81 -14.67
CA PHE A 368 10.65 -27.69 -14.01
C PHE A 368 9.13 -27.66 -14.15
N SER A 369 8.50 -28.70 -14.70
CA SER A 369 7.04 -28.73 -14.85
C SER A 369 6.33 -28.92 -13.50
N PRO A 370 5.22 -28.23 -13.23
CA PRO A 370 4.57 -27.26 -14.11
C PRO A 370 5.29 -25.90 -14.14
N GLN A 371 5.24 -25.25 -15.30
CA GLN A 371 5.70 -23.87 -15.54
C GLN A 371 4.53 -22.98 -15.96
N PRO A 372 4.63 -21.65 -15.83
CA PRO A 372 3.59 -20.74 -16.33
C PRO A 372 3.24 -20.97 -17.81
N SER A 373 4.21 -21.33 -18.65
CA SER A 373 3.98 -21.63 -20.07
C SER A 373 3.08 -22.83 -20.32
N ASP A 374 2.96 -23.75 -19.36
CA ASP A 374 2.05 -24.91 -19.49
C ASP A 374 0.58 -24.46 -19.54
N MET A 375 0.27 -23.26 -19.03
CA MET A 375 -1.07 -22.66 -19.11
C MET A 375 -1.46 -22.23 -20.54
N GLU A 376 -0.52 -22.21 -21.49
CA GLU A 376 -0.82 -22.02 -22.91
C GLU A 376 -1.47 -23.27 -23.55
N ASP A 377 -1.31 -24.46 -22.95
CA ASP A 377 -2.05 -25.66 -23.34
C ASP A 377 -3.50 -25.57 -22.83
N PRO A 378 -4.52 -25.55 -23.72
CA PRO A 378 -5.92 -25.51 -23.30
C PRO A 378 -6.35 -26.67 -22.39
N ALA A 379 -5.73 -27.85 -22.50
CA ALA A 379 -6.04 -28.98 -21.65
C ALA A 379 -5.53 -28.76 -20.21
N PHE A 380 -4.32 -28.23 -20.07
CA PHE A 380 -3.75 -27.88 -18.77
C PHE A 380 -4.52 -26.73 -18.12
N ALA A 381 -4.81 -25.65 -18.88
CA ALA A 381 -5.59 -24.53 -18.38
C ALA A 381 -7.02 -24.94 -17.95
N ALA A 382 -7.67 -25.86 -18.68
CA ALA A 382 -8.97 -26.40 -18.31
C ALA A 382 -8.91 -27.25 -17.03
N ALA A 383 -7.86 -28.04 -16.85
CA ALA A 383 -7.63 -28.79 -15.62
C ALA A 383 -7.38 -27.85 -14.43
N ALA A 384 -6.50 -26.85 -14.59
CA ALA A 384 -6.25 -25.84 -13.57
C ALA A 384 -7.53 -25.08 -13.16
N LEU A 385 -8.39 -24.73 -14.12
CA LEU A 385 -9.69 -24.12 -13.85
C LEU A 385 -10.62 -25.05 -13.06
N ALA A 386 -10.64 -26.34 -13.38
CA ALA A 386 -11.45 -27.32 -12.65
C ALA A 386 -10.97 -27.43 -11.19
N GLU A 387 -9.67 -27.54 -10.97
CA GLU A 387 -9.06 -27.61 -9.64
C GLU A 387 -9.30 -26.34 -8.80
N PHE A 388 -9.29 -25.17 -9.44
CA PHE A 388 -9.54 -23.90 -8.75
C PHE A 388 -11.00 -23.71 -8.30
N ASN A 389 -11.93 -24.42 -8.95
CA ASN A 389 -13.34 -24.43 -8.59
C ASN A 389 -13.69 -25.51 -7.55
N GLU A 390 -12.74 -26.34 -7.14
CA GLU A 390 -12.90 -27.26 -6.01
C GLU A 390 -13.01 -26.51 -4.67
N THR A 391 -13.36 -27.22 -3.60
CA THR A 391 -13.39 -26.69 -2.24
C THR A 391 -12.75 -27.72 -1.30
N PRO A 392 -11.50 -27.51 -0.83
CA PRO A 392 -10.66 -26.32 -1.07
C PRO A 392 -10.17 -26.22 -2.52
N ALA A 393 -9.90 -24.99 -2.99
CA ALA A 393 -9.32 -24.72 -4.29
C ALA A 393 -7.87 -25.24 -4.35
N ARG A 394 -7.48 -25.77 -5.51
CA ARG A 394 -6.12 -26.32 -5.76
C ARG A 394 -5.59 -25.83 -7.11
N GLY A 395 -4.34 -26.20 -7.39
CA GLY A 395 -3.73 -26.03 -8.70
C GLY A 395 -3.18 -24.62 -8.97
N PRO A 396 -2.70 -24.37 -10.21
CA PRO A 396 -1.96 -23.16 -10.58
C PRO A 396 -2.66 -21.84 -10.27
N TYR A 397 -3.98 -21.79 -10.38
CA TYR A 397 -4.77 -20.58 -10.14
C TYR A 397 -4.85 -20.14 -8.68
N THR A 398 -4.32 -20.94 -7.74
CA THR A 398 -4.16 -20.51 -6.34
C THR A 398 -2.93 -19.62 -6.13
N ILE A 399 -2.02 -19.52 -7.13
CA ILE A 399 -0.91 -18.58 -7.14
C ILE A 399 -1.41 -17.17 -7.49
N ALA A 400 -0.88 -16.16 -6.80
CA ALA A 400 -0.99 -14.77 -7.25
C ALA A 400 0.30 -14.30 -7.95
N GLY A 401 1.45 -14.64 -7.40
CA GLY A 401 2.77 -14.21 -7.85
C GLY A 401 3.85 -14.92 -7.05
N SER A 402 4.77 -14.18 -6.47
CA SER A 402 5.80 -14.73 -5.59
C SER A 402 5.25 -15.02 -4.20
N SER A 403 5.45 -16.23 -3.64
CA SER A 403 5.26 -16.50 -2.19
C SER A 403 6.61 -16.50 -1.45
N THR A 404 7.68 -16.07 -2.12
CA THR A 404 9.03 -16.01 -1.55
C THR A 404 9.72 -14.73 -1.98
N ALA A 405 10.50 -14.15 -1.07
CA ALA A 405 11.43 -13.08 -1.38
C ALA A 405 12.68 -13.19 -0.52
N ILE A 406 13.79 -12.68 -1.04
CA ILE A 406 14.97 -12.41 -0.24
C ILE A 406 14.92 -10.94 0.20
N PHE A 407 15.18 -10.71 1.47
CA PHE A 407 15.36 -9.38 2.04
C PHE A 407 16.75 -9.32 2.71
N LEU A 408 17.59 -8.39 2.29
CA LEU A 408 18.96 -8.27 2.83
C LEU A 408 19.29 -6.83 3.20
N PRO A 409 19.96 -6.60 4.34
CA PRO A 409 20.52 -5.29 4.68
C PRO A 409 21.69 -4.96 3.74
N LEU A 410 22.00 -3.67 3.61
CA LEU A 410 23.04 -3.21 2.69
C LEU A 410 24.42 -3.79 3.04
N ALA A 411 24.71 -3.99 4.33
CA ALA A 411 25.94 -4.60 4.82
C ALA A 411 26.14 -6.07 4.37
N ASN A 412 25.06 -6.80 4.06
CA ASN A 412 25.15 -8.16 3.50
C ASN A 412 25.31 -8.15 1.97
N ILE A 413 25.02 -7.02 1.32
CA ILE A 413 25.04 -6.86 -0.13
C ILE A 413 26.41 -6.36 -0.60
N THR A 414 26.98 -5.37 0.09
CA THR A 414 28.23 -4.71 -0.32
C THR A 414 29.10 -4.31 0.86
N ASP A 415 30.42 -4.42 0.70
CA ASP A 415 31.40 -3.91 1.66
C ASP A 415 31.43 -2.36 1.70
N ASP A 416 30.89 -1.70 0.67
CA ASP A 416 30.85 -0.24 0.54
C ASP A 416 29.69 0.41 1.34
N TYR A 417 28.92 -0.35 2.11
CA TYR A 417 27.70 0.13 2.78
C TYR A 417 27.96 1.34 3.70
N GLN A 418 29.11 1.37 4.40
CA GLN A 418 29.51 2.51 5.24
C GLN A 418 29.83 3.74 4.39
N SER A 419 30.49 3.55 3.25
CA SER A 419 30.80 4.65 2.32
C SER A 419 29.51 5.26 1.73
N ILE A 420 28.52 4.41 1.43
CA ILE A 420 27.18 4.86 1.01
C ILE A 420 26.53 5.68 2.14
N ALA A 421 26.48 5.16 3.36
CA ALA A 421 25.90 5.88 4.51
C ALA A 421 26.62 7.21 4.80
N ASP A 422 27.95 7.23 4.73
CA ASP A 422 28.77 8.43 4.91
C ASP A 422 28.53 9.47 3.81
N SER A 423 28.28 9.05 2.57
CA SER A 423 27.90 9.97 1.48
C SER A 423 26.58 10.70 1.78
N ILE A 424 25.61 10.01 2.39
CA ILE A 424 24.32 10.58 2.79
C ILE A 424 24.54 11.59 3.91
N ARG A 425 25.32 11.22 4.92
CA ARG A 425 25.65 12.11 6.06
C ARG A 425 26.43 13.34 5.61
N ALA A 426 27.37 13.18 4.68
CA ALA A 426 28.15 14.29 4.12
C ALA A 426 27.24 15.29 3.39
N MET A 427 26.29 14.79 2.60
CA MET A 427 25.30 15.59 1.87
C MET A 427 24.38 16.40 2.81
N VAL A 428 24.04 15.84 3.97
CA VAL A 428 23.32 16.57 5.03
C VAL A 428 24.23 17.61 5.68
N ALA A 429 25.46 17.21 6.05
CA ALA A 429 26.39 18.07 6.79
C ALA A 429 26.85 19.30 5.99
N ASP A 430 26.97 19.19 4.66
CA ASP A 430 27.36 20.31 3.79
C ASP A 430 26.17 21.09 3.20
N GLY A 431 24.93 20.67 3.50
CA GLY A 431 23.69 21.30 3.02
C GLY A 431 23.39 21.07 1.53
N SER A 432 24.14 20.20 0.85
CA SER A 432 23.90 19.88 -0.57
C SER A 432 22.67 19.00 -0.78
N ALA A 433 22.16 18.34 0.27
CA ALA A 433 20.94 17.52 0.24
C ALA A 433 19.76 18.23 -0.41
N ALA A 434 19.54 19.49 -0.04
CA ALA A 434 18.45 20.30 -0.57
C ALA A 434 18.47 20.37 -2.09
N SER A 435 19.65 20.35 -2.74
CA SER A 435 19.76 20.49 -4.20
C SER A 435 19.02 19.41 -4.99
N TYR A 436 18.81 18.23 -4.38
CA TYR A 436 18.12 17.07 -4.98
C TYR A 436 16.60 17.09 -4.79
N LEU A 437 16.05 18.01 -4.00
CA LEU A 437 14.60 18.15 -3.82
C LEU A 437 13.93 18.88 -5.02
N PRO A 438 12.61 18.73 -5.21
CA PRO A 438 11.85 19.53 -6.16
C PRO A 438 12.05 21.03 -5.93
N ALA A 439 11.96 21.83 -6.99
CA ALA A 439 12.36 23.23 -6.93
C ALA A 439 11.59 24.06 -5.89
N ASP A 440 10.32 23.76 -5.69
CA ASP A 440 9.46 24.40 -4.69
C ASP A 440 9.72 23.92 -3.26
N TYR A 441 10.20 22.69 -3.05
CA TYR A 441 10.61 22.24 -1.71
C TYR A 441 11.85 23.00 -1.25
N ARG A 442 12.76 23.29 -2.17
CA ARG A 442 14.00 24.02 -1.88
C ARG A 442 13.76 25.47 -1.44
N ALA A 443 12.56 25.98 -1.69
CA ALA A 443 12.14 27.30 -1.21
C ALA A 443 11.60 27.26 0.23
N GLU A 444 11.27 26.08 0.76
CA GLU A 444 10.59 25.89 2.04
C GLU A 444 11.55 25.29 3.09
N PRO A 445 12.02 26.08 4.08
CA PRO A 445 13.00 25.61 5.07
C PRO A 445 12.56 24.35 5.83
N ALA A 446 11.28 24.24 6.18
CA ALA A 446 10.73 23.07 6.86
C ALA A 446 10.85 21.78 6.02
N MET A 447 10.69 21.89 4.69
CA MET A 447 10.84 20.75 3.78
C MET A 447 12.29 20.29 3.67
N ILE A 448 13.24 21.23 3.67
CA ILE A 448 14.68 20.92 3.68
C ILE A 448 15.05 20.21 4.99
N GLN A 449 14.65 20.79 6.12
CA GLN A 449 14.92 20.23 7.44
C GLN A 449 14.33 18.83 7.60
N GLY A 450 13.07 18.63 7.20
CA GLY A 450 12.43 17.32 7.23
C GLY A 450 13.12 16.29 6.35
N TYR A 451 13.58 16.68 5.16
CA TYR A 451 14.33 15.81 4.28
C TYR A 451 15.72 15.45 4.83
N GLU A 452 16.43 16.39 5.44
CA GLU A 452 17.72 16.13 6.09
C GLU A 452 17.58 15.16 7.28
N LYS A 453 16.49 15.27 8.05
CA LYS A 453 16.14 14.27 9.09
C LYS A 453 15.86 12.90 8.49
N GLN A 454 15.10 12.83 7.39
CA GLN A 454 14.88 11.58 6.65
C GLN A 454 16.19 10.96 6.19
N LEU A 455 17.08 11.73 5.56
CA LEU A 455 18.39 11.25 5.11
C LEU A 455 19.25 10.73 6.27
N SER A 456 19.25 11.43 7.41
CA SER A 456 19.99 10.99 8.59
C SER A 456 19.50 9.62 9.09
N VAL A 457 18.18 9.43 9.18
CA VAL A 457 17.58 8.15 9.58
C VAL A 457 17.83 7.05 8.54
N LEU A 458 17.77 7.38 7.25
CA LEU A 458 18.05 6.42 6.16
C LEU A 458 19.52 6.01 6.11
N ALA A 459 20.46 6.90 6.43
CA ALA A 459 21.87 6.58 6.58
C ALA A 459 22.08 5.57 7.72
N ASP A 460 21.42 5.77 8.86
CA ASP A 460 21.48 4.85 9.99
C ASP A 460 20.85 3.48 9.66
N LEU A 461 19.73 3.45 8.93
CA LEU A 461 19.14 2.21 8.43
C LEU A 461 20.09 1.47 7.47
N SER A 462 20.83 2.19 6.63
CA SER A 462 21.76 1.60 5.65
C SER A 462 22.95 0.88 6.32
N GLU A 463 23.24 1.16 7.59
CA GLU A 463 24.30 0.51 8.36
C GLU A 463 23.79 -0.61 9.27
N LYS A 464 22.48 -0.71 9.48
CA LYS A 464 21.89 -1.73 10.34
C LYS A 464 21.90 -3.10 9.68
N SER A 465 22.39 -4.10 10.40
CA SER A 465 22.43 -5.50 9.95
C SER A 465 21.06 -6.20 9.96
N ASP A 466 20.03 -5.54 10.48
CA ASP A 466 18.65 -6.01 10.61
C ASP A 466 17.64 -5.15 9.83
N ALA A 467 18.11 -4.17 9.04
CA ALA A 467 17.28 -3.31 8.21
C ALA A 467 17.42 -3.67 6.72
N PRO A 468 16.45 -4.36 6.10
CA PRO A 468 16.53 -4.72 4.69
C PRO A 468 16.66 -3.50 3.76
N SER A 469 17.63 -3.53 2.87
CA SER A 469 17.85 -2.52 1.82
C SER A 469 17.32 -2.98 0.46
N MET A 470 17.39 -4.29 0.20
CA MET A 470 16.99 -4.90 -1.06
C MET A 470 15.93 -5.97 -0.82
N GLU A 471 14.89 -5.97 -1.64
CA GLU A 471 13.99 -7.11 -1.82
C GLU A 471 14.22 -7.75 -3.19
N THR A 472 14.18 -9.07 -3.28
CA THR A 472 14.09 -9.77 -4.55
C THR A 472 13.04 -10.88 -4.47
N PRO A 473 11.79 -10.60 -4.89
CA PRO A 473 10.71 -11.57 -4.88
C PRO A 473 10.88 -12.55 -6.05
N PHE A 474 10.57 -13.82 -5.83
CA PHE A 474 10.63 -14.84 -6.88
C PHE A 474 9.56 -15.91 -6.72
N ALA A 475 9.11 -16.42 -7.87
CA ALA A 475 8.11 -17.49 -7.98
C ALA A 475 8.59 -18.60 -8.92
N THR A 476 9.09 -18.20 -10.08
CA THR A 476 9.43 -19.07 -11.22
C THR A 476 10.15 -18.23 -12.28
N GLY A 477 10.79 -18.88 -13.24
CA GLY A 477 11.29 -18.27 -14.47
C GLY A 477 12.77 -17.93 -14.42
N THR A 478 13.18 -17.02 -15.31
CA THR A 478 14.59 -16.74 -15.60
C THR A 478 14.96 -15.26 -15.50
N SER A 479 14.26 -14.54 -14.62
CA SER A 479 14.53 -13.14 -14.30
C SER A 479 14.17 -12.84 -12.86
N ILE A 480 14.92 -11.95 -12.24
CA ILE A 480 14.64 -11.42 -10.89
C ILE A 480 14.94 -9.93 -10.86
N HIS A 481 14.23 -9.22 -10.00
CA HIS A 481 14.49 -7.80 -9.72
C HIS A 481 15.14 -7.62 -8.36
N ALA A 482 16.00 -6.62 -8.24
CA ALA A 482 16.38 -6.04 -6.97
C ALA A 482 15.58 -4.75 -6.76
N ILE A 483 14.65 -4.80 -5.82
CA ILE A 483 13.81 -3.68 -5.42
C ILE A 483 14.53 -2.93 -4.30
N SER A 484 14.79 -1.64 -4.50
CA SER A 484 15.31 -0.77 -3.46
C SER A 484 14.20 -0.35 -2.52
N LEU A 485 14.39 -0.63 -1.22
CA LEU A 485 13.37 -0.51 -0.19
C LEU A 485 13.30 0.87 0.45
N HIS A 486 14.38 1.64 0.35
CA HIS A 486 14.54 2.90 1.06
C HIS A 486 15.12 3.97 0.13
N PRO A 487 14.36 4.42 -0.90
CA PRO A 487 14.85 5.43 -1.83
C PRO A 487 15.07 6.77 -1.14
N LEU A 488 16.10 7.51 -1.56
CA LEU A 488 16.40 8.86 -1.10
C LEU A 488 15.75 9.91 -1.99
N SER A 489 15.49 9.60 -3.26
CA SER A 489 14.73 10.50 -4.14
C SER A 489 13.34 10.83 -3.59
N ARG A 490 12.86 12.04 -3.87
CA ARG A 490 11.50 12.50 -3.50
C ARG A 490 10.79 13.10 -4.71
N GLY A 491 9.60 12.59 -5.00
CA GLY A 491 8.70 13.10 -6.02
C GLY A 491 7.64 14.06 -5.48
N THR A 492 6.69 14.46 -6.33
CA THR A 492 5.50 15.26 -5.97
C THR A 492 4.20 14.66 -6.54
N VAL A 493 3.08 14.94 -5.89
CA VAL A 493 1.72 14.73 -6.40
C VAL A 493 0.95 16.04 -6.36
N ARG A 494 0.59 16.56 -7.54
CA ARG A 494 -0.03 17.88 -7.70
C ARG A 494 -1.29 17.83 -8.53
N LEU A 495 -2.24 18.72 -8.24
CA LEU A 495 -3.39 18.94 -9.11
C LEU A 495 -2.94 19.25 -10.53
N ASN A 496 -3.61 18.65 -11.51
CA ASN A 496 -3.59 19.15 -12.87
C ASN A 496 -4.48 20.40 -12.93
N THR A 497 -3.89 21.60 -12.89
CA THR A 497 -4.64 22.88 -12.83
C THR A 497 -5.53 23.12 -14.04
N GLY A 498 -5.21 22.54 -15.21
CA GLY A 498 -6.07 22.58 -16.39
C GLY A 498 -7.31 21.69 -16.28
N ARG A 499 -7.29 20.69 -15.39
CA ARG A 499 -8.40 19.76 -15.11
C ARG A 499 -8.42 19.34 -13.63
N PRO A 500 -8.78 20.24 -12.68
CA PRO A 500 -8.55 20.03 -11.24
C PRO A 500 -9.28 18.83 -10.63
N LEU A 501 -10.35 18.35 -11.26
CA LEU A 501 -11.13 17.18 -10.83
C LEU A 501 -10.69 15.87 -11.50
N SER A 502 -9.71 15.92 -12.40
CA SER A 502 -9.12 14.74 -13.04
C SER A 502 -7.94 14.18 -12.23
N GLN A 503 -7.31 13.13 -12.74
CA GLN A 503 -6.11 12.53 -12.16
C GLN A 503 -4.99 13.57 -11.97
N PRO A 504 -4.28 13.57 -10.82
CA PRO A 504 -3.13 14.45 -10.59
C PRO A 504 -1.94 14.16 -11.51
N ILE A 505 -1.00 15.09 -11.51
CA ILE A 505 0.36 14.89 -12.05
C ILE A 505 1.22 14.29 -10.93
N ILE A 506 1.85 13.16 -11.22
CA ILE A 506 2.78 12.48 -10.31
C ILE A 506 4.18 12.61 -10.89
N ASP A 507 4.99 13.50 -10.31
CA ASP A 507 6.39 13.66 -10.70
C ASP A 507 7.26 12.74 -9.84
N TYR A 508 7.70 11.62 -10.42
CA TYR A 508 8.42 10.56 -9.69
C TYR A 508 9.81 10.98 -9.22
N ARG A 509 10.56 11.70 -10.09
CA ARG A 509 11.95 12.11 -9.84
C ARG A 509 12.86 10.98 -9.34
N THR A 510 12.62 9.74 -9.80
CA THR A 510 13.43 8.57 -9.43
C THR A 510 14.89 8.79 -9.84
N GLY A 511 15.81 8.55 -8.91
CA GLY A 511 17.25 8.80 -9.11
C GLY A 511 17.66 10.27 -9.06
N SER A 512 16.78 11.18 -8.63
CA SER A 512 17.13 12.59 -8.42
C SER A 512 18.14 12.78 -7.29
N ASN A 513 18.15 11.91 -6.29
CA ASN A 513 19.28 11.76 -5.39
C ASN A 513 20.24 10.70 -5.97
N PRO A 514 21.51 11.05 -6.26
CA PRO A 514 22.44 10.14 -6.93
C PRO A 514 22.80 8.89 -6.11
N VAL A 515 22.68 8.94 -4.78
CA VAL A 515 22.97 7.79 -3.91
C VAL A 515 22.03 6.61 -4.20
N ASP A 516 20.84 6.86 -4.75
CA ASP A 516 19.96 5.78 -5.22
C ASP A 516 20.65 4.90 -6.28
N PHE A 517 21.48 5.48 -7.16
CA PHE A 517 22.23 4.71 -8.16
C PHE A 517 23.40 3.93 -7.56
N ASP A 518 24.00 4.42 -6.47
CA ASP A 518 25.03 3.66 -5.73
C ASP A 518 24.40 2.41 -5.09
N ILE A 519 23.19 2.55 -4.54
CA ILE A 519 22.41 1.44 -3.98
C ILE A 519 21.97 0.46 -5.07
N TYR A 520 21.38 0.93 -6.19
CA TYR A 520 21.02 0.03 -7.30
C TYR A 520 22.23 -0.70 -7.88
N LEU A 521 23.37 -0.03 -7.98
CA LEU A 521 24.61 -0.63 -8.46
C LEU A 521 25.09 -1.74 -7.51
N ALA A 522 25.07 -1.50 -6.20
CA ALA A 522 25.38 -2.51 -5.19
C ALA A 522 24.44 -3.73 -5.31
N HIS A 523 23.14 -3.48 -5.46
CA HIS A 523 22.14 -4.53 -5.63
C HIS A 523 22.37 -5.37 -6.89
N ILE A 524 22.57 -4.75 -8.06
CA ILE A 524 22.84 -5.49 -9.31
C ILE A 524 24.15 -6.28 -9.23
N LYS A 525 25.22 -5.70 -8.66
CA LYS A 525 26.48 -6.42 -8.43
C LYS A 525 26.28 -7.65 -7.55
N PHE A 526 25.46 -7.54 -6.51
CA PHE A 526 25.11 -8.67 -5.64
C PHE A 526 24.31 -9.74 -6.40
N LEU A 527 23.25 -9.37 -7.12
CA LEU A 527 22.45 -10.33 -7.90
C LEU A 527 23.30 -11.11 -8.91
N ARG A 528 24.30 -10.47 -9.54
CA ARG A 528 25.20 -11.16 -10.48
C ARG A 528 26.06 -12.24 -9.82
N ARG A 529 26.19 -12.27 -8.49
CA ARG A 529 26.87 -13.37 -7.77
C ARG A 529 26.12 -14.69 -7.91
N LEU A 530 24.81 -14.67 -8.18
CA LEU A 530 24.01 -15.88 -8.37
C LEU A 530 24.58 -16.77 -9.48
N PHE A 531 25.11 -16.19 -10.56
CA PHE A 531 25.69 -16.95 -11.68
C PHE A 531 26.91 -17.81 -11.28
N ASN A 532 27.52 -17.53 -10.12
CA ASN A 532 28.63 -18.31 -9.58
C ASN A 532 28.18 -19.42 -8.62
N THR A 533 26.89 -19.51 -8.29
CA THR A 533 26.35 -20.55 -7.42
C THR A 533 26.40 -21.92 -8.09
N THR A 534 26.59 -22.96 -7.27
CA THR A 534 26.62 -24.35 -7.75
C THR A 534 25.33 -24.69 -8.50
N THR A 535 24.18 -24.22 -8.02
CA THR A 535 22.87 -24.52 -8.59
C THR A 535 22.64 -23.80 -9.92
N MET A 536 23.01 -22.51 -10.06
CA MET A 536 22.96 -21.83 -11.35
C MET A 536 23.88 -22.53 -12.39
N GLN A 537 25.08 -22.94 -11.99
CA GLN A 537 26.00 -23.66 -12.86
C GLN A 537 25.49 -25.06 -13.23
N ARG A 538 24.83 -25.77 -12.30
CA ARG A 538 24.23 -27.09 -12.52
C ARG A 538 23.21 -27.09 -13.67
N PHE A 539 22.39 -26.05 -13.78
CA PHE A 539 21.41 -25.89 -14.87
C PHE A 539 21.96 -25.12 -16.08
N GLY A 540 23.25 -24.77 -16.03
CA GLY A 540 23.97 -24.05 -17.08
C GLY A 540 23.37 -22.68 -17.37
N ALA A 541 23.16 -21.88 -16.33
CA ALA A 541 22.70 -20.50 -16.44
C ALA A 541 23.66 -19.66 -17.29
N VAL A 542 23.10 -18.90 -18.23
CA VAL A 542 23.83 -17.91 -19.03
C VAL A 542 23.18 -16.54 -18.81
N GLU A 543 23.93 -15.60 -18.25
CA GLU A 543 23.49 -14.21 -18.05
C GLU A 543 23.10 -13.56 -19.39
N VAL A 544 21.87 -13.05 -19.46
CA VAL A 544 21.33 -12.32 -20.62
C VAL A 544 21.39 -10.82 -20.37
N THR A 545 20.85 -10.35 -19.24
CA THR A 545 20.94 -8.95 -18.80
C THR A 545 21.48 -8.85 -17.37
N PRO A 546 22.34 -7.85 -17.06
CA PRO A 546 22.91 -6.84 -17.97
C PRO A 546 23.90 -7.41 -18.99
N GLY A 547 24.40 -8.63 -18.75
CA GLY A 547 25.19 -9.39 -19.71
C GLY A 547 26.62 -8.88 -19.89
N ALA A 548 27.36 -9.54 -20.78
CA ALA A 548 28.81 -9.37 -20.92
C ALA A 548 29.27 -7.94 -21.30
N ARG A 549 28.37 -7.07 -21.77
CA ARG A 549 28.72 -5.68 -22.16
C ARG A 549 28.81 -4.72 -20.98
N ALA A 550 28.13 -4.99 -19.87
CA ALA A 550 28.13 -4.11 -18.70
C ALA A 550 29.13 -4.63 -17.64
N GLN A 551 30.41 -4.31 -17.81
CA GLN A 551 31.48 -4.75 -16.89
C GLN A 551 32.00 -3.65 -15.95
N SER A 552 31.89 -2.39 -16.35
CA SER A 552 32.24 -1.26 -15.49
C SER A 552 31.01 -0.74 -14.75
N ASP A 553 31.24 -0.09 -13.61
CA ASP A 553 30.20 0.56 -12.82
C ASP A 553 29.39 1.56 -13.65
N ALA A 554 30.06 2.35 -14.50
CA ALA A 554 29.39 3.27 -15.42
C ALA A 554 28.47 2.55 -16.43
N ALA A 555 28.88 1.40 -16.96
CA ALA A 555 28.06 0.62 -17.89
C ALA A 555 26.89 -0.08 -17.17
N LEU A 556 27.08 -0.50 -15.92
CA LEU A 556 26.01 -1.06 -15.09
C LEU A 556 24.98 0.01 -14.70
N VAL A 557 25.41 1.22 -14.35
CA VAL A 557 24.50 2.35 -14.09
C VAL A 557 23.72 2.74 -15.35
N ASP A 558 24.38 2.77 -16.52
CA ASP A 558 23.68 3.02 -17.79
C ASP A 558 22.62 1.96 -18.10
N TYR A 559 22.94 0.68 -17.86
CA TYR A 559 21.97 -0.42 -17.94
C TYR A 559 20.83 -0.26 -16.94
N ILE A 560 21.13 0.05 -15.67
CA ILE A 560 20.11 0.26 -14.63
C ILE A 560 19.12 1.31 -15.11
N LYS A 561 19.58 2.40 -15.73
CA LYS A 561 18.69 3.44 -16.26
C LYS A 561 17.79 2.96 -17.42
N ASP A 562 18.26 2.02 -18.24
CA ASP A 562 17.44 1.41 -19.30
C ASP A 562 16.41 0.42 -18.75
N ASP A 563 16.79 -0.36 -17.75
CA ASP A 563 15.98 -1.46 -17.22
C ASP A 563 15.03 -1.02 -16.09
N LEU A 564 15.33 0.08 -15.40
CA LEU A 564 14.67 0.48 -14.16
C LEU A 564 13.13 0.40 -14.25
N THR A 565 12.53 -0.37 -13.35
CA THR A 565 11.11 -0.28 -13.02
C THR A 565 10.93 0.85 -12.03
N PHE A 566 10.22 1.89 -12.45
CA PHE A 566 10.00 3.10 -11.64
C PHE A 566 9.09 2.88 -10.44
N SER A 567 8.15 1.96 -10.56
CA SER A 567 7.10 1.73 -9.57
C SER A 567 6.82 0.24 -9.46
N PHE A 568 6.88 -0.27 -8.24
CA PHE A 568 6.25 -1.54 -7.87
C PHE A 568 4.88 -1.31 -7.20
N MET A 569 4.21 -0.20 -7.55
CA MET A 569 2.86 0.17 -7.10
C MET A 569 2.74 0.37 -5.57
N HIS A 570 3.77 0.98 -4.96
CA HIS A 570 3.82 1.33 -3.54
C HIS A 570 3.94 2.84 -3.29
N PRO A 571 3.13 3.70 -3.94
CA PRO A 571 3.19 5.13 -3.69
C PRO A 571 2.80 5.45 -2.24
N CYS A 572 3.63 6.23 -1.55
CA CYS A 572 3.39 6.62 -0.16
C CYS A 572 3.75 8.09 0.10
N CYS A 573 3.56 8.47 1.35
CA CYS A 573 4.34 9.50 2.02
C CYS A 573 4.01 10.96 1.65
N THR A 574 2.90 11.16 0.94
CA THR A 574 2.47 12.45 0.40
C THR A 574 1.76 13.39 1.37
N THR A 575 1.52 12.93 2.59
CA THR A 575 0.92 13.70 3.69
C THR A 575 1.55 13.26 5.01
N ALA A 576 2.89 13.25 5.03
CA ALA A 576 3.71 12.61 6.05
C ALA A 576 3.32 12.97 7.49
N MET A 577 3.34 11.96 8.35
CA MET A 577 3.22 12.07 9.80
C MET A 577 4.55 12.50 10.41
N MET A 578 4.76 13.81 10.49
CA MET A 578 5.96 14.47 11.00
C MET A 578 5.54 15.80 11.66
N PRO A 579 6.40 16.44 12.46
CA PRO A 579 6.18 17.81 12.91
C PRO A 579 5.98 18.78 11.73
N GLU A 580 5.16 19.81 11.90
CA GLU A 580 4.92 20.84 10.89
C GLU A 580 6.22 21.53 10.46
N ASP A 581 7.09 21.86 11.42
CA ASP A 581 8.43 22.44 11.21
C ASP A 581 9.40 21.53 10.45
N ASP A 582 9.04 20.26 10.26
CA ASP A 582 9.79 19.29 9.44
C ASP A 582 9.02 18.91 8.16
N GLY A 583 8.08 19.76 7.72
CA GLY A 583 7.30 19.54 6.51
C GLY A 583 6.21 18.48 6.64
N GLY A 584 5.86 18.09 7.87
CA GLY A 584 4.76 17.17 8.13
C GLY A 584 3.39 17.77 7.80
N VAL A 585 2.42 16.90 7.51
CA VAL A 585 1.02 17.28 7.26
C VAL A 585 0.13 16.86 8.42
N VAL A 586 0.46 15.76 9.10
CA VAL A 586 -0.30 15.27 10.25
C VAL A 586 0.56 15.01 11.47
N GLY A 587 -0.04 15.13 12.66
CA GLY A 587 0.55 14.70 13.91
C GLY A 587 0.50 13.18 14.09
N THR A 588 1.02 12.68 15.21
CA THR A 588 0.96 11.24 15.54
C THR A 588 -0.45 10.72 15.83
N ASP A 589 -1.38 11.62 16.11
CA ASP A 589 -2.81 11.33 16.18
C ASP A 589 -3.48 11.33 14.79
N LEU A 590 -2.72 11.58 13.72
CA LEU A 590 -3.16 11.68 12.33
C LEU A 590 -4.10 12.87 12.03
N LYS A 591 -4.21 13.85 12.95
CA LYS A 591 -4.89 15.12 12.66
C LYS A 591 -4.04 15.98 11.75
N VAL A 592 -4.68 16.66 10.80
CA VAL A 592 -4.02 17.63 9.94
C VAL A 592 -3.61 18.85 10.76
N HIS A 593 -2.35 19.25 10.65
CA HIS A 593 -1.83 20.42 11.39
C HIS A 593 -2.67 21.66 11.08
N GLY A 594 -3.07 22.38 12.13
CA GLY A 594 -3.91 23.58 12.01
C GLY A 594 -5.37 23.34 11.59
N ALA A 595 -5.86 22.09 11.54
CA ALA A 595 -7.21 21.77 11.07
C ALA A 595 -7.99 20.85 12.03
N ALA A 596 -8.94 21.42 12.77
CA ALA A 596 -9.77 20.72 13.73
C ALA A 596 -10.80 19.81 13.05
N GLY A 597 -10.97 18.59 13.59
CA GLY A 597 -11.95 17.63 13.07
C GLY A 597 -11.62 17.08 11.67
N LEU A 598 -10.35 17.14 11.25
CA LEU A 598 -9.86 16.58 10.00
C LEU A 598 -8.65 15.66 10.24
N ARG A 599 -8.74 14.39 9.81
CA ARG A 599 -7.63 13.43 9.83
C ARG A 599 -7.31 12.88 8.46
N ILE A 600 -6.12 12.28 8.33
CA ILE A 600 -5.73 11.50 7.16
C ILE A 600 -5.39 10.09 7.61
N VAL A 601 -5.95 9.08 6.94
CA VAL A 601 -5.67 7.67 7.25
C VAL A 601 -5.56 6.90 5.93
N ASP A 602 -4.37 6.89 5.36
CA ASP A 602 -3.95 6.07 4.22
C ASP A 602 -2.42 6.01 4.12
N MET A 603 -1.86 5.50 3.03
CA MET A 603 -0.39 5.39 2.85
C MET A 603 0.34 6.72 2.60
N GLY A 604 -0.39 7.82 2.44
CA GLY A 604 0.19 9.17 2.40
C GLY A 604 0.82 9.57 3.74
N VAL A 605 0.36 9.02 4.87
CA VAL A 605 0.82 9.43 6.21
C VAL A 605 2.17 8.85 6.61
N LEU A 606 2.67 7.84 5.90
CA LEU A 606 3.98 7.26 6.21
C LEU A 606 5.07 8.33 6.02
N PRO A 607 6.01 8.53 6.94
CA PRO A 607 7.07 9.52 6.74
C PRO A 607 8.15 9.02 5.76
N ILE A 608 8.45 7.72 5.80
CA ILE A 608 9.34 7.02 4.87
C ILE A 608 8.74 5.66 4.49
N LEU A 609 9.08 5.20 3.29
CA LEU A 609 8.62 3.91 2.75
C LEU A 609 9.25 2.74 3.53
N PRO A 610 8.45 1.78 4.05
CA PRO A 610 8.97 0.60 4.74
C PRO A 610 9.43 -0.50 3.77
N SER A 611 10.26 -1.42 4.27
CA SER A 611 10.81 -2.61 3.60
C SER A 611 9.77 -3.72 3.33
N ALA A 612 8.61 -3.34 2.78
CA ALA A 612 7.51 -4.25 2.48
C ALA A 612 6.54 -3.74 1.42
N HIS A 613 5.72 -4.64 0.89
CA HIS A 613 4.51 -4.22 0.19
C HIS A 613 3.54 -3.55 1.17
N LEU A 614 2.78 -2.56 0.69
CA LEU A 614 2.07 -1.65 1.60
C LEU A 614 0.72 -2.15 2.11
N SER A 615 0.19 -3.26 1.59
CA SER A 615 -1.19 -3.62 1.88
C SER A 615 -1.43 -4.07 3.32
N ALA A 616 -0.53 -4.85 3.93
CA ALA A 616 -0.63 -5.19 5.36
C ALA A 616 -0.49 -3.95 6.23
N THR A 617 0.45 -3.06 5.89
CA THR A 617 0.67 -1.77 6.55
C THR A 617 -0.57 -0.89 6.48
N ALA A 618 -1.26 -0.84 5.34
CA ALA A 618 -2.49 -0.08 5.18
C ALA A 618 -3.62 -0.54 6.11
N TYR A 619 -3.78 -1.84 6.34
CA TYR A 619 -4.72 -2.34 7.33
C TYR A 619 -4.27 -2.01 8.75
N ALA A 620 -3.00 -2.20 9.10
CA ALA A 620 -2.48 -1.90 10.44
C ALA A 620 -2.60 -0.41 10.81
N VAL A 621 -2.30 0.48 9.86
CA VAL A 621 -2.52 1.93 9.98
C VAL A 621 -4.00 2.23 10.17
N GLY A 622 -4.89 1.61 9.39
CA GLY A 622 -6.34 1.77 9.55
C GLY A 622 -6.85 1.31 10.92
N GLU A 623 -6.40 0.16 11.41
CA GLU A 623 -6.76 -0.39 12.72
C GLU A 623 -6.28 0.51 13.86
N LYS A 624 -5.04 0.99 13.79
CA LYS A 624 -4.49 1.88 14.82
C LYS A 624 -5.16 3.25 14.80
N ALA A 625 -5.39 3.82 13.62
CA ALA A 625 -6.10 5.09 13.48
C ALA A 625 -7.51 5.01 14.05
N ALA A 626 -8.24 3.92 13.76
CA ALA A 626 -9.56 3.70 14.34
C ALA A 626 -9.51 3.67 15.88
N ASP A 627 -8.53 2.99 16.47
CA ASP A 627 -8.35 2.93 17.91
C ASP A 627 -8.06 4.30 18.53
N ILE A 628 -7.23 5.13 17.88
CA ILE A 628 -6.98 6.53 18.28
C ILE A 628 -8.29 7.34 18.28
N ILE A 629 -9.06 7.29 17.18
CA ILE A 629 -10.33 8.01 17.03
C ILE A 629 -11.35 7.53 18.07
N ILE A 630 -11.49 6.20 18.25
CA ILE A 630 -12.39 5.62 19.25
C ILE A 630 -12.01 6.07 20.65
N GLY A 631 -10.73 6.06 20.98
CA GLY A 631 -10.22 6.52 22.28
C GLY A 631 -10.61 7.96 22.58
N GLU A 632 -10.46 8.87 21.60
CA GLU A 632 -10.84 10.28 21.74
C GLU A 632 -12.36 10.44 21.92
N TRP A 633 -13.17 9.80 21.08
CA TRP A 633 -14.63 9.99 21.09
C TRP A 633 -15.39 9.18 22.15
N SER A 634 -14.76 8.17 22.74
CA SER A 634 -15.31 7.49 23.92
C SER A 634 -15.15 8.34 25.18
N MET A 635 -14.06 9.11 25.28
CA MET A 635 -13.83 10.02 26.41
C MET A 635 -14.75 11.25 26.35
N SER A 636 -15.00 11.80 25.16
CA SER A 636 -15.90 12.95 25.03
C SER A 636 -17.35 12.63 25.39
N THR A 637 -17.80 11.39 25.18
CA THR A 637 -19.12 10.93 25.66
C THR A 637 -19.20 10.69 27.16
N ALA A 638 -18.07 10.56 27.85
CA ALA A 638 -18.04 10.46 29.31
C ALA A 638 -17.99 11.84 29.99
N SER A 639 -17.64 12.90 29.25
CA SER A 639 -17.57 14.28 29.75
C SER A 639 -18.73 15.18 29.29
N ALA A 640 -19.65 14.67 28.48
CA ALA A 640 -20.92 15.32 28.11
C ALA A 640 -22.08 14.62 28.83
#